data_AF-A0A193KZ37-F1
#
_entry.id   AF-A0A193KZ37-F1
#
_cell.length_a   1.000
_cell.length_b   1.000
_cell.length_c   1.000
_cell.angle_alpha   90.00
_cell.angle_beta   90.00
_cell.angle_gamma   90.00
#
_symmetry.space_group_name_H-M   'P 1'
#
loop_
_entity.id
_entity.type
_entity.pdbx_description
1 polymer ?
#
loop_
_entity_poly.entity_id
_entity_poly.type
_entity_poly.pdbx_seq_one_letter_code
_entity_poly.pdbx_strand_id
1 'polypeptide(L)'
;MPRGGMRAIEHVIVLMQENRSFDNYYGTLKGVRGFGDRTPLRLPSGDSVFEQPRSQGGKVLPFSARRAAVDAGRKESDIQYLGSLAHGFSDANQARGKGWWNDWVAAKTQSTMAFYDRQDIPLQYELADRFTICDSYFCSVYGSTNPNRLYLWSGKTGYEPDGVNRAVTNAAYDYSHAGYDWTTYPERLEAAGVSWQIYQEWDNFTDNAVEYFRPWKEIGRKILSKVTGKYATTEQFYDSLPGMTAAQRTTALAEFQRGVDALTEAERRLFRRGAYRSEPDTLVDRIRSDIKAGTLPKVSWVVPTAALSEHPSSSTPVGSANLVYDLLDAIASDPKTWSKTALFINFDENDGYFDHVPAPVAPKPASGNGDDWFNGNPIGPGPRVPMTIVSPWTVGGFVSSEAFDHTSVIRFLEKWTGVHEPNISDWRRSVFGDLTSAFDFHRGHRRPQVEQPGPVPAAVGRWNPVPPKEQALPRQEDGTRRTRPLPYRLSLRTSLTRSGLRLHLGNQGTVAAPFTAYPGDGSAPSTWTVAARRSTDTTVEYGADGYDLQVRGPGWSTWELRGTGVGADAYLVEHPAAGQAEIVCTNSSSRTRTLLVGESVYSHRHGGAVHTVTLAPGRSRSVRLRLADHGWYDIAVLDRDDPAFLRRTTGRLADGEPGVTDPATGTVPALTASIGLPAALPPLDTPFTQGNPTEVVVTVRNQDRGRLDTLSVALLAPSGWSVKQTGTAPRRLAGGESAEVRFTVTPSDTATAGRLAVAAHAEGGGLLRLADARVRTTVAPAMSVTLAGPAASPGTDGTVLSPGRPATVTATVTNAGGTPLTGLAATPALPAGWSATVRGTAPTSVPARSSATLSWDVTAPATAARASGTLTAAVKAKLRGTDTQVSASLPLRTGPVMTGYLLAEDFESLAPALVPAADLSRPGLLGWTPTAPKGWTVTNAPGMPQGTRELQGWTFLSKQFWFPAGQDRPAFSRSLGVVAVADPDDWDDTGSPSGRGRFDSTLTSPAVALPAGTATLHLGFDSHYRQESPQEAEVTVEFDSGEKVRLLHYSGAATGNTNLGKDQENRLVTLSCPVPAGATSVKANFRVFNAGNNWFWAIDHIRLGTGPIADA
;
A
#
# COMPACT_ATOMS: atom_id res chain seq x y z
N MET A 1 17.69 -18.80 -41.09
CA MET A 1 16.59 -18.86 -40.13
C MET A 1 15.36 -19.38 -40.84
N PRO A 2 14.65 -20.39 -40.31
CA PRO A 2 13.46 -20.93 -40.95
C PRO A 2 12.40 -19.83 -41.09
N ARG A 3 11.86 -19.66 -42.30
CA ARG A 3 10.54 -19.04 -42.51
C ARG A 3 9.53 -20.13 -42.12
N GLY A 4 8.63 -19.91 -41.14
CA GLY A 4 7.80 -21.04 -40.70
C GLY A 4 6.69 -20.82 -39.67
N GLY A 5 6.33 -19.59 -39.29
CA GLY A 5 5.31 -19.38 -38.25
C GLY A 5 5.76 -19.94 -36.89
N MET A 6 4.82 -20.06 -35.94
CA MET A 6 5.06 -20.56 -34.58
C MET A 6 5.67 -21.97 -34.53
N ARG A 7 5.43 -22.80 -35.57
CA ARG A 7 5.97 -24.16 -35.67
C ARG A 7 7.48 -24.23 -35.89
N ALA A 8 8.13 -23.10 -36.19
CA ALA A 8 9.59 -23.03 -36.28
C ALA A 8 10.28 -23.10 -34.90
N ILE A 9 9.53 -22.91 -33.81
CA ILE A 9 10.01 -23.13 -32.45
C ILE A 9 10.06 -24.63 -32.18
N GLU A 10 11.21 -25.12 -31.72
CA GLU A 10 11.41 -26.48 -31.20
C GLU A 10 11.58 -26.50 -29.67
N HIS A 11 12.02 -25.38 -29.06
CA HIS A 11 12.26 -25.27 -27.63
C HIS A 11 11.70 -23.96 -27.05
N VAL A 12 10.96 -24.07 -25.94
CA VAL A 12 10.56 -22.93 -25.11
C VAL A 12 11.23 -23.10 -23.74
N ILE A 13 12.00 -22.09 -23.35
CA ILE A 13 12.67 -22.05 -22.04
C ILE A 13 12.01 -20.93 -21.23
N VAL A 14 11.64 -21.23 -19.99
CA VAL A 14 11.02 -20.27 -19.06
C VAL A 14 11.91 -20.09 -17.85
N LEU A 15 12.39 -18.86 -17.63
CA LEU A 15 13.10 -18.42 -16.43
C LEU A 15 12.24 -17.38 -15.73
N MET A 16 11.76 -17.73 -14.53
CA MET A 16 11.02 -16.82 -13.65
C MET A 16 11.91 -16.41 -12.48
N GLN A 17 12.29 -15.14 -12.46
CA GLN A 17 13.04 -14.48 -11.40
C GLN A 17 12.11 -13.91 -10.32
N GLU A 18 12.71 -13.33 -9.29
CA GLU A 18 12.10 -12.75 -8.08
C GLU A 18 12.72 -11.37 -7.79
N ASN A 19 12.08 -10.46 -7.07
CA ASN A 19 10.74 -10.03 -7.39
C ASN A 19 10.85 -8.52 -7.63
N ARG A 20 10.34 -8.06 -8.76
CA ARG A 20 10.59 -6.71 -9.28
C ARG A 20 9.35 -6.20 -9.99
N SER A 21 8.92 -4.98 -9.67
CA SER A 21 7.91 -4.31 -10.48
C SER A 21 8.52 -3.84 -11.82
N PHE A 22 7.65 -3.62 -12.81
CA PHE A 22 8.08 -3.07 -14.10
C PHE A 22 8.69 -1.67 -13.92
N ASP A 23 8.05 -0.77 -13.19
CA ASP A 23 8.59 0.59 -12.96
C ASP A 23 9.89 0.60 -12.14
N ASN A 24 10.08 -0.37 -11.24
CA ASN A 24 11.34 -0.50 -10.50
C ASN A 24 12.52 -0.77 -11.44
N TYR A 25 12.33 -1.51 -12.54
CA TYR A 25 13.40 -1.79 -13.52
C TYR A 25 13.40 -0.82 -14.68
N TYR A 26 12.24 -0.61 -15.30
CA TYR A 26 12.13 0.02 -16.62
C TYR A 26 11.30 1.30 -16.60
N GLY A 27 10.98 1.85 -15.42
CA GLY A 27 10.27 3.13 -15.33
C GLY A 27 11.00 4.27 -16.05
N THR A 28 12.33 4.22 -16.13
CA THR A 28 13.14 5.21 -16.87
C THR A 28 13.52 4.77 -18.29
N LEU A 29 13.22 3.54 -18.73
CA LEU A 29 13.57 3.04 -20.06
C LEU A 29 12.86 3.84 -21.17
N LYS A 30 13.53 4.23 -22.24
CA LYS A 30 12.87 4.95 -23.35
C LYS A 30 11.78 4.10 -24.02
N GLY A 31 10.70 4.75 -24.45
CA GLY A 31 9.66 4.13 -25.26
C GLY A 31 8.93 2.95 -24.61
N VAL A 32 8.73 2.98 -23.29
CA VAL A 32 7.77 2.12 -22.57
C VAL A 32 6.81 2.99 -21.78
N ARG A 33 5.70 2.41 -21.30
CA ARG A 33 4.82 3.08 -20.34
C ARG A 33 5.49 3.13 -18.96
N GLY A 34 6.32 4.14 -18.72
CA GLY A 34 7.09 4.34 -17.48
C GLY A 34 6.81 5.69 -16.82
N PHE A 35 7.81 6.28 -16.17
CA PHE A 35 7.69 7.55 -15.42
C PHE A 35 7.37 8.78 -16.29
N GLY A 36 7.54 8.67 -17.60
CA GLY A 36 7.12 9.66 -18.59
C GLY A 36 5.69 9.44 -19.11
N ASP A 37 4.89 8.52 -18.57
CA ASP A 37 3.46 8.42 -18.90
C ASP A 37 2.82 9.80 -18.70
N ARG A 38 2.23 10.31 -19.78
CA ARG A 38 1.65 11.66 -19.86
C ARG A 38 0.22 11.71 -19.36
N THR A 39 -0.36 10.53 -19.14
CA THR A 39 -1.71 10.33 -18.63
C THR A 39 -1.67 9.41 -17.41
N PRO A 40 -0.85 9.64 -16.36
CA PRO A 40 -0.89 8.79 -15.17
C PRO A 40 -2.28 8.86 -14.52
N LEU A 41 -2.68 7.85 -13.75
CA LEU A 41 -3.96 7.91 -13.04
C LEU A 41 -3.98 9.15 -12.13
N ARG A 42 -4.95 10.06 -12.31
CA ARG A 42 -5.16 11.16 -11.36
C ARG A 42 -5.94 10.65 -10.15
N LEU A 43 -5.40 10.88 -8.98
CA LEU A 43 -5.94 10.48 -7.68
C LEU A 43 -7.08 11.42 -7.24
N PRO A 44 -7.90 11.03 -6.25
CA PRO A 44 -8.96 11.88 -5.73
C PRO A 44 -8.47 13.23 -5.20
N SER A 45 -7.23 13.30 -4.72
CA SER A 45 -6.59 14.55 -4.26
C SER A 45 -6.40 15.57 -5.38
N GLY A 46 -6.27 15.11 -6.63
CA GLY A 46 -5.86 15.90 -7.78
C GLY A 46 -4.44 15.61 -8.26
N ASP A 47 -3.61 15.02 -7.40
CA ASP A 47 -2.26 14.59 -7.75
C ASP A 47 -2.26 13.40 -8.72
N SER A 48 -1.11 13.11 -9.32
CA SER A 48 -0.89 11.89 -10.10
C SER A 48 -0.65 10.68 -9.18
N VAL A 49 -0.85 9.46 -9.70
CA VAL A 49 -0.56 8.21 -8.97
C VAL A 49 0.91 8.06 -8.60
N PHE A 50 1.84 8.81 -9.23
CA PHE A 50 3.23 8.85 -8.80
C PHE A 50 3.41 9.54 -7.44
N GLU A 51 2.44 10.34 -7.01
CA GLU A 51 2.50 11.13 -5.78
C GLU A 51 1.81 10.36 -4.65
N GLN A 52 2.45 9.28 -4.21
CA GLN A 52 1.87 8.39 -3.20
C GLN A 52 1.79 9.09 -1.84
N PRO A 53 0.61 9.13 -1.19
CA PRO A 53 0.42 9.85 0.07
C PRO A 53 1.13 9.16 1.24
N ARG A 54 1.52 9.96 2.24
CA ARG A 54 1.98 9.49 3.55
C ARG A 54 0.85 9.60 4.58
N SER A 55 0.79 8.69 5.55
CA SER A 55 -0.18 8.72 6.65
C SER A 55 -0.09 10.00 7.50
N GLN A 56 1.11 10.56 7.64
CA GLN A 56 1.39 11.80 8.39
C GLN A 56 1.25 13.08 7.56
N GLY A 57 0.77 12.99 6.32
CA GLY A 57 0.74 14.09 5.37
C GLY A 57 2.00 14.19 4.51
N GLY A 58 1.87 14.83 3.35
CA GLY A 58 2.89 14.86 2.31
C GLY A 58 2.83 13.65 1.38
N LYS A 59 3.82 13.55 0.49
CA LYS A 59 3.87 12.55 -0.59
C LYS A 59 5.27 11.99 -0.81
N VAL A 60 5.33 10.83 -1.44
CA VAL A 60 6.56 10.19 -1.93
C VAL A 60 6.45 10.03 -3.43
N LEU A 61 7.43 10.57 -4.14
CA LEU A 61 7.63 10.36 -5.58
C LEU A 61 8.55 9.16 -5.82
N PRO A 62 8.50 8.50 -7.00
CA PRO A 62 9.53 7.55 -7.38
C PRO A 62 10.93 8.18 -7.32
N PHE A 63 11.93 7.46 -6.80
CA PHE A 63 13.29 7.99 -6.61
C PHE A 63 14.38 6.95 -6.89
N SER A 64 15.55 7.41 -7.35
CA SER A 64 16.66 6.54 -7.72
C SER A 64 17.28 5.86 -6.50
N ALA A 65 17.41 4.54 -6.54
CA ALA A 65 18.09 3.76 -5.50
C ALA A 65 19.55 4.18 -5.34
N ARG A 66 20.24 4.45 -6.46
CA ARG A 66 21.62 4.97 -6.48
C ARG A 66 21.73 6.31 -5.78
N ARG A 67 20.85 7.26 -6.11
CA ARG A 67 20.86 8.58 -5.45
C ARG A 67 20.63 8.44 -3.94
N ALA A 68 19.69 7.58 -3.55
CA ALA A 68 19.44 7.29 -2.14
C ALA A 68 20.65 6.67 -1.43
N ALA A 69 21.45 5.84 -2.11
CA ALA A 69 22.69 5.30 -1.56
C ALA A 69 23.72 6.41 -1.28
N VAL A 70 23.94 7.29 -2.27
CA VAL A 70 24.85 8.45 -2.14
C VAL A 70 24.40 9.37 -1.00
N ASP A 71 23.12 9.71 -0.95
CA ASP A 71 22.56 10.59 0.09
C ASP A 71 22.67 9.96 1.50
N ALA A 72 22.71 8.63 1.60
CA ALA A 72 22.93 7.89 2.83
C ALA A 72 24.43 7.66 3.16
N GLY A 73 25.36 8.20 2.36
CA GLY A 73 26.81 7.97 2.55
C GLY A 73 27.26 6.54 2.25
N ARG A 74 26.47 5.77 1.49
CA ARG A 74 26.77 4.41 1.05
C ARG A 74 27.50 4.41 -0.29
N LYS A 75 28.15 3.29 -0.63
CA LYS A 75 28.71 3.12 -1.98
C LYS A 75 27.56 2.90 -2.96
N GLU A 76 27.69 3.38 -4.18
CA GLU A 76 26.67 3.15 -5.22
C GLU A 76 26.44 1.65 -5.47
N SER A 77 27.47 0.81 -5.33
CA SER A 77 27.36 -0.65 -5.45
C SER A 77 26.41 -1.28 -4.42
N ASP A 78 26.12 -0.61 -3.31
CA ASP A 78 25.29 -1.16 -2.22
C ASP A 78 23.82 -1.27 -2.65
N ILE A 79 23.41 -0.63 -3.75
CA ILE A 79 22.06 -0.81 -4.34
C ILE A 79 21.80 -2.25 -4.82
N GLN A 80 22.84 -3.08 -4.94
CA GLN A 80 22.67 -4.50 -5.23
C GLN A 80 22.09 -5.27 -4.02
N TYR A 81 22.10 -4.66 -2.82
CA TYR A 81 21.69 -5.26 -1.55
C TYR A 81 20.50 -4.52 -0.90
N LEU A 82 19.48 -4.18 -1.69
CA LEU A 82 18.23 -3.66 -1.12
C LEU A 82 17.52 -4.73 -0.28
N GLY A 83 16.81 -4.31 0.77
CA GLY A 83 15.99 -5.18 1.60
C GLY A 83 14.63 -5.49 0.96
N SER A 84 14.06 -6.63 1.36
CA SER A 84 12.72 -7.05 0.95
C SER A 84 11.64 -6.19 1.62
N LEU A 85 10.57 -5.88 0.90
CA LEU A 85 9.41 -5.14 1.44
C LEU A 85 8.22 -6.07 1.69
N ALA A 86 7.12 -5.52 2.22
CA ALA A 86 5.90 -6.31 2.38
C ALA A 86 5.31 -6.66 1.01
N HIS A 87 5.03 -7.95 0.78
CA HIS A 87 4.46 -8.48 -0.46
C HIS A 87 3.49 -9.66 -0.21
N GLY A 88 2.73 -9.58 0.88
CA GLY A 88 1.64 -10.50 1.21
C GLY A 88 0.31 -10.10 0.57
N PHE A 89 -0.68 -11.00 0.62
CA PHE A 89 -2.01 -10.75 0.05
C PHE A 89 -2.73 -9.55 0.69
N SER A 90 -2.57 -9.37 1.99
CA SER A 90 -3.23 -8.30 2.75
C SER A 90 -2.65 -6.93 2.41
N ASP A 91 -1.33 -6.75 2.49
CA ASP A 91 -0.68 -5.47 2.21
C ASP A 91 -0.73 -5.10 0.71
N ALA A 92 -0.73 -6.08 -0.21
CA ALA A 92 -0.94 -5.81 -1.62
C ALA A 92 -2.36 -5.29 -1.90
N ASN A 93 -3.38 -5.86 -1.23
CA ASN A 93 -4.75 -5.35 -1.31
C ASN A 93 -4.92 -3.99 -0.61
N GLN A 94 -4.15 -3.71 0.45
CA GLN A 94 -4.06 -2.39 1.03
C GLN A 94 -3.50 -1.39 0.03
N ALA A 95 -2.33 -1.66 -0.57
CA ALA A 95 -1.66 -0.79 -1.55
C ALA A 95 -2.56 -0.44 -2.75
N ARG A 96 -3.43 -1.38 -3.16
CA ARG A 96 -4.47 -1.17 -4.18
C ARG A 96 -5.41 0.00 -3.84
N GLY A 97 -5.56 0.39 -2.58
CA GLY A 97 -6.31 1.57 -2.15
C GLY A 97 -7.78 1.53 -2.57
N LYS A 98 -8.45 0.38 -2.40
CA LYS A 98 -9.82 0.13 -2.91
C LYS A 98 -9.98 0.33 -4.42
N GLY A 99 -8.89 0.23 -5.18
CA GLY A 99 -8.84 0.42 -6.63
C GLY A 99 -8.15 1.73 -7.07
N TRP A 100 -7.96 2.69 -6.16
CA TRP A 100 -7.31 3.98 -6.45
C TRP A 100 -5.80 3.92 -6.59
N TRP A 101 -5.17 2.81 -6.19
CA TRP A 101 -3.74 2.56 -6.35
C TRP A 101 -2.85 3.58 -5.60
N ASN A 102 -3.30 4.01 -4.41
CA ASN A 102 -2.78 5.18 -3.72
C ASN A 102 -2.42 4.95 -2.24
N ASP A 103 -2.22 3.69 -1.80
CA ASP A 103 -1.86 3.39 -0.40
C ASP A 103 -0.56 2.61 -0.27
N TRP A 104 0.32 2.72 -1.27
CA TRP A 104 1.55 1.93 -1.36
C TRP A 104 2.54 2.23 -0.23
N VAL A 105 2.74 3.50 0.10
CA VAL A 105 3.69 3.91 1.14
C VAL A 105 3.25 3.46 2.53
N ALA A 106 1.94 3.49 2.82
CA ALA A 106 1.42 3.00 4.09
C ALA A 106 1.49 1.47 4.19
N ALA A 107 1.23 0.78 3.07
CA ALA A 107 1.27 -0.68 3.03
C ALA A 107 2.70 -1.26 3.05
N LYS A 108 3.67 -0.57 2.43
CA LYS A 108 4.98 -1.16 2.06
C LYS A 108 6.20 -0.29 2.39
N THR A 109 5.99 0.81 3.12
CA THR A 109 6.98 1.87 3.42
C THR A 109 7.36 2.73 2.21
N GLN A 110 8.10 3.82 2.45
CA GLN A 110 8.57 4.71 1.38
C GLN A 110 9.55 4.06 0.40
N SER A 111 10.22 2.97 0.79
CA SER A 111 11.18 2.26 -0.07
C SER A 111 10.53 1.59 -1.28
N THR A 112 9.22 1.36 -1.24
CA THR A 112 8.43 0.89 -2.39
C THR A 112 8.63 1.76 -3.64
N MET A 113 8.92 3.06 -3.46
CA MET A 113 9.06 4.03 -4.54
C MET A 113 10.47 4.06 -5.16
N ALA A 114 11.40 3.22 -4.71
CA ALA A 114 12.74 3.17 -5.27
C ALA A 114 12.75 2.50 -6.65
N PHE A 115 13.62 2.96 -7.56
CA PHE A 115 13.86 2.34 -8.87
C PHE A 115 15.35 2.26 -9.22
N TYR A 116 15.65 1.37 -10.15
CA TYR A 116 16.93 1.21 -10.83
C TYR A 116 16.90 1.87 -12.21
N ASP A 117 18.04 2.43 -12.64
CA ASP A 117 18.22 2.91 -14.01
C ASP A 117 19.18 2.02 -14.82
N ARG A 118 19.40 2.38 -16.09
CA ARG A 118 20.29 1.66 -17.01
C ARG A 118 21.68 1.39 -16.45
N GLN A 119 22.22 2.32 -15.68
CA GLN A 119 23.57 2.20 -15.15
C GLN A 119 23.62 1.18 -13.99
N ASP A 120 22.48 0.90 -13.35
CA ASP A 120 22.38 -0.05 -12.23
C ASP A 120 22.18 -1.50 -12.72
N ILE A 121 21.46 -1.67 -13.84
CA ILE A 121 21.07 -2.97 -14.43
C ILE A 121 21.26 -3.00 -15.95
N PRO A 122 22.52 -2.89 -16.43
CA PRO A 122 22.82 -2.67 -17.86
C PRO A 122 22.39 -3.83 -18.77
N LEU A 123 22.56 -5.10 -18.36
CA LEU A 123 22.15 -6.25 -19.18
C LEU A 123 20.63 -6.25 -19.39
N GLN A 124 19.85 -6.00 -18.34
CA GLN A 124 18.39 -5.95 -18.39
C GLN A 124 17.91 -4.91 -19.41
N TYR A 125 18.49 -3.70 -19.37
CA TYR A 125 18.22 -2.64 -20.35
C TYR A 125 18.67 -3.00 -21.76
N GLU A 126 19.85 -3.63 -21.90
CA GLU A 126 20.31 -4.09 -23.21
C GLU A 126 19.35 -5.14 -23.79
N LEU A 127 18.91 -6.12 -23.02
CA LEU A 127 17.95 -7.13 -23.48
C LEU A 127 16.66 -6.47 -23.96
N ALA A 128 16.15 -5.47 -23.24
CA ALA A 128 15.01 -4.69 -23.68
C ALA A 128 15.30 -3.93 -25.00
N ASP A 129 16.50 -3.37 -25.18
CA ASP A 129 16.92 -2.70 -26.43
C ASP A 129 17.07 -3.66 -27.61
N ARG A 130 17.41 -4.93 -27.36
CA ARG A 130 17.63 -5.93 -28.41
C ARG A 130 16.38 -6.72 -28.75
N PHE A 131 15.52 -7.03 -27.78
CA PHE A 131 14.42 -7.97 -27.92
C PHE A 131 13.05 -7.32 -27.69
N THR A 132 11.98 -8.13 -27.65
CA THR A 132 10.64 -7.62 -27.34
C THR A 132 10.43 -7.62 -25.83
N ILE A 133 10.14 -6.45 -25.26
CA ILE A 133 9.74 -6.26 -23.86
C ILE A 133 8.21 -6.07 -23.79
N CYS A 134 7.56 -6.63 -22.77
CA CYS A 134 6.12 -6.46 -22.54
C CYS A 134 5.91 -5.42 -21.42
N ASP A 135 5.38 -4.24 -21.75
CA ASP A 135 5.14 -3.15 -20.77
C ASP A 135 3.73 -3.19 -20.14
N SER A 136 3.02 -4.29 -20.35
CA SER A 136 1.69 -4.59 -19.80
C SER A 136 1.59 -6.07 -19.37
N TYR A 137 2.67 -6.62 -18.81
CA TYR A 137 2.71 -7.96 -18.21
C TYR A 137 2.56 -7.84 -16.68
N PHE A 138 1.53 -8.46 -16.11
CA PHE A 138 1.15 -8.34 -14.71
C PHE A 138 1.47 -9.62 -13.93
N CYS A 139 1.82 -9.51 -12.64
CA CYS A 139 1.79 -10.69 -11.78
C CYS A 139 0.34 -11.18 -11.64
N SER A 140 0.14 -12.48 -11.47
CA SER A 140 -1.21 -13.06 -11.53
C SER A 140 -2.00 -12.86 -10.23
N VAL A 141 -1.34 -12.57 -9.12
CA VAL A 141 -1.92 -12.40 -7.78
C VAL A 141 -1.39 -11.13 -7.13
N TYR A 142 -2.25 -10.41 -6.40
CA TYR A 142 -1.85 -9.41 -5.43
C TYR A 142 -1.23 -10.09 -4.21
N GLY A 143 0.03 -10.53 -4.26
CA GLY A 143 0.64 -11.21 -3.11
C GLY A 143 1.90 -11.97 -3.47
N SER A 144 2.18 -12.99 -2.65
CA SER A 144 3.49 -13.62 -2.53
C SER A 144 3.92 -14.48 -3.72
N THR A 145 5.16 -14.97 -3.69
CA THR A 145 5.81 -15.83 -4.68
C THR A 145 5.00 -17.06 -5.07
N ASN A 146 4.71 -17.95 -4.12
CA ASN A 146 4.08 -19.24 -4.39
C ASN A 146 2.77 -19.10 -5.17
N PRO A 147 1.78 -18.28 -4.77
CA PRO A 147 0.53 -18.18 -5.51
C PRO A 147 0.72 -17.61 -6.93
N ASN A 148 1.70 -16.74 -7.17
CA ASN A 148 2.04 -16.29 -8.52
C ASN A 148 2.65 -17.43 -9.36
N ARG A 149 3.57 -18.20 -8.78
CA ARG A 149 4.12 -19.40 -9.42
C ARG A 149 3.05 -20.46 -9.67
N LEU A 150 2.05 -20.65 -8.80
CA LEU A 150 0.91 -21.55 -9.06
C LEU A 150 0.18 -21.20 -10.37
N TYR A 151 0.04 -19.92 -10.71
CA TYR A 151 -0.53 -19.51 -12.01
C TYR A 151 0.40 -19.88 -13.19
N LEU A 152 1.72 -19.74 -13.06
CA LEU A 152 2.68 -20.17 -14.09
C LEU A 152 2.66 -21.68 -14.32
N TRP A 153 2.51 -22.46 -13.24
CA TRP A 153 2.66 -23.91 -13.27
C TRP A 153 1.34 -24.68 -13.39
N SER A 154 0.21 -24.05 -13.10
CA SER A 154 -1.09 -24.74 -13.09
C SER A 154 -2.27 -23.88 -13.56
N GLY A 155 -2.06 -22.60 -13.90
CA GLY A 155 -3.09 -21.71 -14.45
C GLY A 155 -4.07 -21.12 -13.44
N LYS A 156 -3.97 -21.47 -12.15
CA LYS A 156 -4.84 -20.93 -11.09
C LYS A 156 -4.17 -20.96 -9.72
N THR A 157 -4.76 -20.22 -8.78
CA THR A 157 -4.71 -20.59 -7.36
C THR A 157 -5.97 -21.39 -7.00
N GLY A 158 -5.83 -22.39 -6.14
CA GLY A 158 -6.93 -23.21 -5.64
C GLY A 158 -7.29 -22.86 -4.20
N TYR A 159 -7.69 -23.87 -3.44
CA TYR A 159 -7.89 -23.79 -2.00
C TYR A 159 -6.73 -24.46 -1.27
N GLU A 160 -6.47 -24.00 -0.06
CA GLU A 160 -5.59 -24.73 0.87
C GLU A 160 -6.22 -26.09 1.24
N PRO A 161 -5.40 -27.13 1.49
CA PRO A 161 -5.91 -28.46 1.82
C PRO A 161 -6.90 -28.46 2.99
N ASP A 162 -7.99 -29.22 2.85
CA ASP A 162 -9.03 -29.46 3.87
C ASP A 162 -9.69 -28.19 4.46
N GLY A 163 -9.56 -27.05 3.77
CA GLY A 163 -10.02 -25.75 4.23
C GLY A 163 -10.88 -24.99 3.23
N VAL A 164 -11.37 -23.82 3.66
CA VAL A 164 -12.12 -22.86 2.83
C VAL A 164 -11.27 -21.69 2.35
N ASN A 165 -10.01 -21.63 2.80
CA ASN A 165 -9.08 -20.55 2.47
C ASN A 165 -8.48 -20.75 1.08
N ARG A 166 -8.29 -19.65 0.34
CA ARG A 166 -7.64 -19.68 -0.97
C ARG A 166 -6.12 -19.75 -0.80
N ALA A 167 -5.46 -20.44 -1.73
CA ALA A 167 -4.00 -20.52 -1.80
C ALA A 167 -3.41 -19.21 -2.34
N VAL A 168 -3.43 -18.16 -1.51
CA VAL A 168 -2.97 -16.80 -1.83
C VAL A 168 -1.77 -16.36 -0.98
N THR A 169 -1.14 -17.30 -0.27
CA THR A 169 0.04 -17.07 0.57
C THR A 169 1.11 -18.15 0.29
N ASN A 170 2.26 -18.02 0.95
CA ASN A 170 3.35 -19.01 0.90
C ASN A 170 3.13 -20.19 1.87
N ALA A 171 1.88 -20.52 2.23
CA ALA A 171 1.57 -21.60 3.19
C ALA A 171 2.16 -22.97 2.77
N ALA A 172 2.30 -23.23 1.47
CA ALA A 172 2.88 -24.47 0.96
C ALA A 172 4.36 -24.70 1.29
N TYR A 173 5.07 -23.68 1.78
CA TYR A 173 6.48 -23.81 2.16
C TYR A 173 6.66 -24.64 3.43
N ASP A 174 5.61 -24.81 4.24
CA ASP A 174 5.64 -25.71 5.39
C ASP A 174 5.76 -27.17 4.93
N TYR A 175 6.77 -27.90 5.45
CA TYR A 175 6.97 -29.31 5.11
C TYR A 175 5.79 -30.21 5.50
N SER A 176 4.96 -29.80 6.46
CA SER A 176 3.74 -30.51 6.87
C SER A 176 2.55 -30.26 5.94
N HIS A 177 2.65 -29.31 5.00
CA HIS A 177 1.58 -29.01 4.06
C HIS A 177 1.18 -30.26 3.26
N ALA A 178 -0.10 -30.62 3.29
CA ALA A 178 -0.61 -31.85 2.69
C ALA A 178 -0.44 -31.90 1.16
N GLY A 179 -0.34 -30.73 0.55
CA GLY A 179 -0.17 -30.53 -0.88
C GLY A 179 -1.49 -30.26 -1.62
N TYR A 180 -1.38 -29.50 -2.70
CA TYR A 180 -2.49 -29.15 -3.59
C TYR A 180 -2.93 -30.35 -4.44
N ASP A 181 -4.23 -30.43 -4.74
CA ASP A 181 -4.87 -31.62 -5.33
C ASP A 181 -5.35 -31.45 -6.78
N TRP A 182 -5.16 -30.27 -7.38
CA TRP A 182 -5.42 -30.06 -8.80
C TRP A 182 -4.20 -30.38 -9.66
N THR A 183 -4.43 -30.72 -10.93
CA THR A 183 -3.36 -31.09 -11.86
C THR A 183 -2.50 -29.88 -12.25
N THR A 184 -1.20 -30.08 -12.36
CA THR A 184 -0.22 -29.11 -12.86
C THR A 184 -0.04 -29.19 -14.38
N TYR A 185 0.51 -28.15 -15.01
CA TYR A 185 0.79 -28.15 -16.45
C TYR A 185 1.88 -29.18 -16.85
N PRO A 186 2.97 -29.39 -16.08
CA PRO A 186 3.93 -30.46 -16.36
C PRO A 186 3.31 -31.86 -16.38
N GLU A 187 2.38 -32.18 -15.48
CA GLU A 187 1.64 -33.45 -15.51
C GLU A 187 0.82 -33.60 -16.81
N ARG A 188 0.26 -32.51 -17.33
CA ARG A 188 -0.47 -32.51 -18.60
C ARG A 188 0.46 -32.70 -19.80
N LEU A 189 1.64 -32.08 -19.80
CA LEU A 189 2.64 -32.32 -20.83
C LEU A 189 3.12 -33.77 -20.83
N GLU A 190 3.34 -34.35 -19.64
CA GLU A 190 3.69 -35.77 -19.48
C GLU A 190 2.60 -36.67 -20.08
N ALA A 191 1.34 -36.44 -19.72
CA ALA A 191 0.21 -37.21 -20.26
C ALA A 191 0.06 -37.09 -21.78
N ALA A 192 0.42 -35.93 -22.35
CA ALA A 192 0.37 -35.68 -23.79
C ALA A 192 1.62 -36.17 -24.56
N GLY A 193 2.64 -36.70 -23.87
CA GLY A 193 3.89 -37.14 -24.49
C GLY A 193 4.74 -36.00 -25.06
N VAL A 194 4.55 -34.77 -24.59
CA VAL A 194 5.40 -33.62 -24.94
C VAL A 194 6.62 -33.66 -24.03
N SER A 195 7.84 -33.58 -24.59
CA SER A 195 9.05 -33.61 -23.76
C SER A 195 9.21 -32.34 -22.93
N TRP A 196 9.45 -32.48 -21.63
CA TRP A 196 9.65 -31.36 -20.72
C TRP A 196 10.66 -31.68 -19.61
N GLN A 197 11.23 -30.65 -18.99
CA GLN A 197 12.13 -30.76 -17.84
C GLN A 197 12.11 -29.48 -16.99
N ILE A 198 12.24 -29.63 -15.68
CA ILE A 198 12.58 -28.58 -14.73
C ILE A 198 14.06 -28.76 -14.38
N TYR A 199 14.86 -27.72 -14.60
CA TYR A 199 16.26 -27.64 -14.21
C TYR A 199 16.34 -26.85 -12.91
N GLN A 200 16.90 -27.47 -11.87
CA GLN A 200 17.06 -26.91 -10.52
C GLN A 200 18.19 -27.63 -9.78
N GLU A 201 18.74 -26.97 -8.77
CA GLU A 201 19.78 -27.50 -7.88
C GLU A 201 19.20 -27.79 -6.50
N TRP A 202 20.02 -28.30 -5.56
CA TRP A 202 19.60 -28.56 -4.18
C TRP A 202 18.94 -27.34 -3.54
N ASP A 203 19.54 -26.17 -3.73
CA ASP A 203 18.90 -24.90 -3.46
C ASP A 203 18.10 -24.48 -4.69
N ASN A 204 16.79 -24.36 -4.50
CA ASN A 204 15.88 -23.80 -5.49
C ASN A 204 15.04 -22.67 -4.90
N PHE A 205 15.40 -22.18 -3.71
CA PHE A 205 14.72 -21.11 -2.98
C PHE A 205 13.18 -21.25 -2.89
N THR A 206 12.65 -22.48 -2.78
CA THR A 206 11.19 -22.75 -2.75
C THR A 206 10.43 -22.38 -4.04
N ASP A 207 11.16 -22.09 -5.12
CA ASP A 207 10.61 -21.54 -6.36
C ASP A 207 10.05 -22.59 -7.33
N ASN A 208 10.19 -23.87 -7.00
CA ASN A 208 9.60 -24.97 -7.77
C ASN A 208 8.23 -25.38 -7.22
N ALA A 209 7.18 -24.74 -7.72
CA ALA A 209 5.83 -24.94 -7.19
C ALA A 209 5.29 -26.38 -7.36
N VAL A 210 5.83 -27.22 -8.25
CA VAL A 210 5.29 -28.59 -8.43
C VAL A 210 5.51 -29.46 -7.19
N GLU A 211 6.56 -29.18 -6.40
CA GLU A 211 6.88 -29.92 -5.17
C GLU A 211 5.77 -29.78 -4.11
N TYR A 212 4.90 -28.77 -4.25
CA TYR A 212 3.77 -28.50 -3.36
C TYR A 212 2.48 -29.24 -3.72
N PHE A 213 2.49 -30.08 -4.74
CA PHE A 213 1.32 -30.84 -5.16
C PHE A 213 1.35 -32.29 -4.65
N ARG A 214 0.17 -32.85 -4.37
CA ARG A 214 0.02 -34.19 -3.76
C ARG A 214 0.78 -35.30 -4.51
N PRO A 215 0.73 -35.42 -5.85
CA PRO A 215 1.44 -36.48 -6.57
C PRO A 215 2.95 -36.46 -6.30
N TRP A 216 3.54 -35.28 -6.21
CA TRP A 216 4.97 -35.08 -5.98
C TRP A 216 5.35 -35.40 -4.54
N LYS A 217 4.56 -34.96 -3.57
CA LYS A 217 4.75 -35.32 -2.16
C LYS A 217 4.61 -36.82 -1.92
N GLU A 218 3.68 -37.49 -2.60
CA GLU A 218 3.51 -38.95 -2.51
C GLU A 218 4.72 -39.70 -3.07
N ILE A 219 5.23 -39.30 -4.24
CA ILE A 219 6.46 -39.85 -4.80
C ILE A 219 7.65 -39.61 -3.86
N GLY A 220 7.76 -38.40 -3.30
CA GLY A 220 8.77 -38.04 -2.32
C GLY A 220 8.76 -38.94 -1.10
N ARG A 221 7.59 -39.20 -0.49
CA ARG A 221 7.46 -40.13 0.64
C ARG A 221 7.92 -41.55 0.31
N LYS A 222 7.67 -42.05 -0.91
CA LYS A 222 8.18 -43.36 -1.36
C LYS A 222 9.70 -43.39 -1.42
N ILE A 223 10.33 -42.34 -1.95
CA ILE A 223 11.79 -42.20 -1.99
C ILE A 223 12.36 -42.18 -0.57
N LEU A 224 11.82 -41.32 0.29
CA LEU A 224 12.31 -41.09 1.66
C LEU A 224 12.14 -42.31 2.57
N SER A 225 11.24 -43.25 2.24
CA SER A 225 11.14 -44.54 2.94
C SER A 225 12.44 -45.37 2.91
N LYS A 226 13.38 -45.03 2.03
CA LYS A 226 14.70 -45.67 1.90
C LYS A 226 15.86 -44.84 2.47
N VAL A 227 15.57 -43.64 2.98
CA VAL A 227 16.58 -42.68 3.48
C VAL A 227 16.68 -42.76 5.00
N THR A 228 17.90 -42.84 5.50
CA THR A 228 18.20 -42.79 6.93
C THR A 228 18.08 -41.34 7.41
N GLY A 229 17.14 -41.09 8.31
CA GLY A 229 16.75 -39.75 8.75
C GLY A 229 15.26 -39.54 8.55
N LYS A 230 14.57 -38.96 9.53
CA LYS A 230 13.12 -38.76 9.46
C LYS A 230 12.82 -37.43 8.76
N TYR A 231 12.76 -37.46 7.43
CA TYR A 231 12.35 -36.33 6.60
C TYR A 231 10.88 -36.46 6.20
N ALA A 232 10.12 -35.37 6.27
CA ALA A 232 8.72 -35.31 5.87
C ALA A 232 8.57 -35.16 4.34
N THR A 233 9.48 -34.43 3.71
CA THR A 233 9.43 -34.10 2.27
C THR A 233 10.82 -34.15 1.64
N THR A 234 10.86 -34.22 0.30
CA THR A 234 12.12 -34.23 -0.46
C THR A 234 12.85 -32.90 -0.37
N GLU A 235 12.10 -31.82 -0.24
CA GLU A 235 12.54 -30.44 0.01
C GLU A 235 13.38 -30.41 1.29
N GLN A 236 12.82 -30.91 2.41
CA GLN A 236 13.52 -30.99 3.69
C GLN A 236 14.80 -31.84 3.62
N PHE A 237 14.79 -32.90 2.81
CA PHE A 237 15.98 -33.72 2.59
C PHE A 237 17.08 -32.92 1.88
N TYR A 238 16.77 -32.27 0.76
CA TYR A 238 17.75 -31.49 0.00
C TYR A 238 18.31 -30.31 0.80
N ASP A 239 17.45 -29.62 1.56
CA ASP A 239 17.84 -28.46 2.39
C ASP A 239 18.76 -28.87 3.55
N SER A 240 18.79 -30.15 3.92
CA SER A 240 19.70 -30.68 4.94
C SER A 240 21.10 -31.01 4.42
N LEU A 241 21.28 -31.20 3.10
CA LEU A 241 22.55 -31.65 2.50
C LEU A 241 23.73 -30.69 2.70
N PRO A 242 23.57 -29.36 2.64
CA PRO A 242 24.67 -28.41 2.88
C PRO A 242 25.28 -28.56 4.29
N GLY A 243 24.47 -28.90 5.29
CA GLY A 243 24.91 -29.11 6.67
C GLY A 243 25.62 -30.44 6.95
N MET A 244 25.61 -31.38 6.00
CA MET A 244 26.24 -32.70 6.15
C MET A 244 27.74 -32.68 5.80
N THR A 245 28.51 -33.55 6.46
CA THR A 245 29.88 -33.90 6.00
C THR A 245 29.83 -34.62 4.64
N ALA A 246 30.94 -34.61 3.90
CA ALA A 246 31.01 -35.27 2.59
C ALA A 246 30.62 -36.77 2.64
N ALA A 247 31.03 -37.50 3.67
CA ALA A 247 30.72 -38.92 3.85
C ALA A 247 29.23 -39.15 4.16
N GLN A 248 28.65 -38.34 5.06
CA GLN A 248 27.21 -38.38 5.37
C GLN A 248 26.39 -38.06 4.12
N ARG A 249 26.77 -37.00 3.39
CA ARG A 249 26.10 -36.57 2.16
C ARG A 249 26.13 -37.65 1.10
N THR A 250 27.28 -38.27 0.88
CA THR A 250 27.43 -39.40 -0.07
C THR A 250 26.51 -40.56 0.30
N THR A 251 26.43 -40.90 1.59
CA THR A 251 25.58 -41.98 2.10
C THR A 251 24.10 -41.65 1.91
N ALA A 252 23.68 -40.44 2.31
CA ALA A 252 22.30 -39.96 2.21
C ALA A 252 21.83 -39.89 0.75
N LEU A 253 22.68 -39.39 -0.16
CA LEU A 253 22.36 -39.36 -1.61
C LEU A 253 22.28 -40.76 -2.21
N ALA A 254 23.14 -41.70 -1.80
CA ALA A 254 23.06 -43.09 -2.26
C ALA A 254 21.78 -43.79 -1.77
N GLU A 255 21.33 -43.50 -0.55
CA GLU A 255 20.03 -43.96 -0.02
C GLU A 255 18.85 -43.36 -0.80
N PHE A 256 18.89 -42.05 -1.02
CA PHE A 256 17.88 -41.34 -1.79
C PHE A 256 17.78 -41.91 -3.21
N GLN A 257 18.92 -42.17 -3.86
CA GLN A 257 18.99 -42.79 -5.18
C GLN A 257 18.38 -44.20 -5.18
N ARG A 258 18.61 -45.02 -4.15
CA ARG A 258 17.91 -46.32 -4.00
C ARG A 258 16.39 -46.16 -3.89
N GLY A 259 15.93 -45.10 -3.22
CA GLY A 259 14.51 -44.73 -3.18
C GLY A 259 13.97 -44.39 -4.58
N VAL A 260 14.68 -43.57 -5.34
CA VAL A 260 14.33 -43.22 -6.72
C VAL A 260 14.30 -44.47 -7.62
N ASP A 261 15.26 -45.38 -7.46
CA ASP A 261 15.35 -46.61 -8.26
C ASP A 261 14.32 -47.67 -7.88
N ALA A 262 13.63 -47.51 -6.75
CA ALA A 262 12.51 -48.37 -6.34
C ALA A 262 11.14 -47.87 -6.86
N LEU A 263 11.06 -46.65 -7.39
CA LEU A 263 9.83 -46.11 -7.99
C LEU A 263 9.43 -46.88 -9.26
N THR A 264 8.13 -46.87 -9.58
CA THR A 264 7.66 -47.30 -10.90
C THR A 264 8.26 -46.43 -12.00
N GLU A 265 8.26 -46.91 -13.24
CA GLU A 265 8.84 -46.14 -14.35
C GLU A 265 8.15 -44.77 -14.53
N ALA A 266 6.82 -44.72 -14.41
CA ALA A 266 6.04 -43.48 -14.52
C ALA A 266 6.39 -42.48 -13.41
N GLU A 267 6.41 -42.93 -12.15
CA GLU A 267 6.79 -42.08 -11.00
C GLU A 267 8.23 -41.59 -11.11
N ARG A 268 9.15 -42.47 -11.53
CA ARG A 268 10.56 -42.13 -11.70
C ARG A 268 10.77 -41.09 -12.79
N ARG A 269 10.08 -41.22 -13.93
CA ARG A 269 10.13 -40.22 -15.01
C ARG A 269 9.60 -38.88 -14.53
N LEU A 270 8.46 -38.88 -13.85
CA LEU A 270 7.85 -37.67 -13.30
C LEU A 270 8.82 -37.00 -12.32
N PHE A 271 9.31 -37.73 -11.31
CA PHE A 271 10.31 -37.25 -10.34
C PHE A 271 11.55 -36.65 -11.01
N ARG A 272 12.20 -37.40 -11.90
CA ARG A 272 13.44 -36.96 -12.57
C ARG A 272 13.25 -35.70 -13.42
N ARG A 273 12.05 -35.50 -13.97
CA ARG A 273 11.72 -34.32 -14.77
C ARG A 273 11.32 -33.11 -13.94
N GLY A 274 10.60 -33.30 -12.83
CA GLY A 274 9.98 -32.19 -12.11
C GLY A 274 10.55 -31.88 -10.73
N ALA A 275 11.05 -32.87 -9.98
CA ALA A 275 11.42 -32.70 -8.56
C ALA A 275 12.87 -33.12 -8.23
N TYR A 276 13.60 -33.70 -9.20
CA TYR A 276 15.01 -33.97 -9.01
C TYR A 276 15.81 -32.66 -8.94
N ARG A 277 16.63 -32.54 -7.88
CA ARG A 277 17.55 -31.43 -7.66
C ARG A 277 19.00 -31.91 -7.85
N SER A 278 19.74 -31.29 -8.76
CA SER A 278 21.16 -31.61 -8.99
C SER A 278 22.09 -30.90 -8.00
N GLU A 279 23.36 -31.30 -8.01
CA GLU A 279 24.42 -30.69 -7.21
C GLU A 279 24.54 -29.17 -7.48
N PRO A 280 25.05 -28.39 -6.51
CA PRO A 280 25.33 -26.97 -6.72
C PRO A 280 26.25 -26.72 -7.91
N ASP A 281 26.07 -25.56 -8.56
CA ASP A 281 26.87 -25.11 -9.70
C ASP A 281 26.75 -25.99 -10.96
N THR A 282 25.63 -26.71 -11.12
CA THR A 282 25.37 -27.59 -12.28
C THR A 282 24.20 -27.14 -13.17
N LEU A 283 23.45 -26.12 -12.77
CA LEU A 283 22.18 -25.72 -13.40
C LEU A 283 22.32 -25.47 -14.91
N VAL A 284 23.21 -24.56 -15.29
CA VAL A 284 23.43 -24.19 -16.71
C VAL A 284 24.18 -25.29 -17.46
N ASP A 285 25.09 -26.01 -16.79
CA ASP A 285 25.89 -27.07 -17.40
C ASP A 285 25.05 -28.27 -17.83
N ARG A 286 23.99 -28.60 -17.08
CA ARG A 286 23.00 -29.60 -17.49
C ARG A 286 22.28 -29.19 -18.77
N ILE A 287 21.90 -27.92 -18.89
CA ILE A 287 21.27 -27.38 -20.11
C ILE A 287 22.25 -27.41 -21.28
N ARG A 288 23.52 -26.99 -21.10
CA ARG A 288 24.56 -27.12 -22.14
C ARG A 288 24.75 -28.56 -22.59
N SER A 289 24.71 -29.50 -21.66
CA SER A 289 24.87 -30.92 -21.95
C SER A 289 23.73 -31.45 -22.82
N ASP A 290 22.49 -31.08 -22.51
CA ASP A 290 21.33 -31.45 -23.32
C ASP A 290 21.33 -30.80 -24.71
N ILE A 291 21.78 -29.54 -24.81
CA ILE A 291 21.98 -28.86 -26.10
C ILE A 291 23.01 -29.62 -26.95
N LYS A 292 24.18 -29.93 -26.36
CA LYS A 292 25.26 -30.64 -27.05
C LYS A 292 24.85 -32.05 -27.48
N ALA A 293 24.03 -32.72 -26.68
CA ALA A 293 23.50 -34.05 -26.98
C ALA A 293 22.31 -34.03 -27.96
N GLY A 294 21.73 -32.87 -28.25
CA GLY A 294 20.52 -32.74 -29.05
C GLY A 294 19.27 -33.30 -28.36
N THR A 295 19.28 -33.32 -27.02
CA THR A 295 18.22 -33.88 -26.15
C THR A 295 17.43 -32.81 -25.40
N LEU A 296 17.71 -31.52 -25.64
CA LEU A 296 16.97 -30.41 -25.02
C LEU A 296 15.45 -30.61 -25.18
N PRO A 297 14.66 -30.61 -24.09
CA PRO A 297 13.22 -30.80 -24.15
C PRO A 297 12.50 -29.71 -24.94
N LYS A 298 11.25 -29.99 -25.33
CA LYS A 298 10.39 -28.96 -25.93
C LYS A 298 10.07 -27.84 -24.94
N VAL A 299 9.78 -28.18 -23.68
CA VAL A 299 9.50 -27.21 -22.62
C VAL A 299 10.51 -27.37 -21.50
N SER A 300 11.30 -26.32 -21.24
CA SER A 300 12.27 -26.30 -20.15
C SER A 300 11.95 -25.17 -19.19
N TRP A 301 11.84 -25.48 -17.91
CA TRP A 301 11.79 -24.46 -16.86
C TRP A 301 13.12 -24.42 -16.12
N VAL A 302 13.60 -23.22 -15.82
CA VAL A 302 14.84 -22.99 -15.07
C VAL A 302 14.45 -22.35 -13.75
N VAL A 303 14.73 -23.04 -12.64
CA VAL A 303 14.49 -22.54 -11.29
C VAL A 303 15.83 -22.14 -10.69
N PRO A 304 16.03 -20.84 -10.39
CA PRO A 304 17.30 -20.34 -9.85
C PRO A 304 17.51 -20.79 -8.39
N THR A 305 18.77 -20.74 -7.96
CA THR A 305 19.13 -20.81 -6.53
C THR A 305 18.77 -19.50 -5.83
N ALA A 306 18.77 -19.47 -4.49
CA ALA A 306 18.51 -18.26 -3.71
C ALA A 306 19.49 -17.12 -4.03
N ALA A 307 20.72 -17.46 -4.41
CA ALA A 307 21.74 -16.49 -4.77
C ALA A 307 21.53 -15.88 -6.16
N LEU A 308 20.81 -16.57 -7.05
CA LEU A 308 20.62 -16.20 -8.46
C LEU A 308 19.17 -15.80 -8.81
N SER A 309 18.24 -15.88 -7.85
CA SER A 309 16.81 -15.62 -8.04
C SER A 309 16.42 -14.16 -8.18
N GLU A 310 17.31 -13.24 -7.77
CA GLU A 310 17.07 -11.79 -7.67
C GLU A 310 16.17 -11.33 -6.50
N HIS A 311 15.67 -12.27 -5.69
CA HIS A 311 14.92 -11.96 -4.46
C HIS A 311 15.76 -11.06 -3.52
N PRO A 312 15.26 -9.89 -3.07
CA PRO A 312 16.03 -8.91 -2.30
C PRO A 312 16.70 -9.42 -1.03
N SER A 313 16.12 -10.40 -0.33
CA SER A 313 16.74 -10.96 0.87
C SER A 313 18.02 -11.76 0.60
N SER A 314 18.08 -12.44 -0.55
CA SER A 314 19.02 -13.56 -0.76
C SER A 314 19.91 -13.39 -2.00
N SER A 315 19.47 -12.59 -2.98
CA SER A 315 20.15 -12.42 -4.27
C SER A 315 20.49 -10.94 -4.56
N THR A 316 20.95 -10.64 -5.77
CA THR A 316 21.28 -9.30 -6.27
C THR A 316 20.88 -9.17 -7.75
N PRO A 317 20.54 -7.97 -8.25
CA PRO A 317 20.26 -7.77 -9.67
C PRO A 317 21.36 -8.26 -10.62
N VAL A 318 22.62 -8.05 -10.26
CA VAL A 318 23.76 -8.53 -11.05
C VAL A 318 23.94 -10.06 -10.96
N GLY A 319 23.55 -10.70 -9.86
CA GLY A 319 23.55 -12.16 -9.73
C GLY A 319 22.60 -12.83 -10.73
N SER A 320 21.36 -12.34 -10.82
CA SER A 320 20.41 -12.81 -11.85
C SER A 320 20.85 -12.44 -13.26
N ALA A 321 21.44 -11.25 -13.46
CA ALA A 321 22.02 -10.89 -14.75
C ALA A 321 23.06 -11.92 -15.22
N ASN A 322 23.92 -12.40 -14.33
CA ASN A 322 24.90 -13.45 -14.64
C ASN A 322 24.21 -14.77 -15.05
N LEU A 323 23.19 -15.24 -14.31
CA LEU A 323 22.42 -16.43 -14.70
C LEU A 323 21.76 -16.26 -16.08
N VAL A 324 21.14 -15.11 -16.34
CA VAL A 324 20.52 -14.79 -17.63
C VAL A 324 21.58 -14.82 -18.74
N TYR A 325 22.75 -14.21 -18.53
CA TYR A 325 23.84 -14.22 -19.49
C TYR A 325 24.34 -15.64 -19.78
N ASP A 326 24.56 -16.45 -18.76
CA ASP A 326 25.06 -17.81 -18.89
C ASP A 326 24.08 -18.72 -19.63
N LEU A 327 22.77 -18.55 -19.38
CA LEU A 327 21.73 -19.25 -20.12
C LEU A 327 21.70 -18.82 -21.60
N LEU A 328 21.81 -17.51 -21.87
CA LEU A 328 21.89 -16.99 -23.24
C LEU A 328 23.12 -17.50 -23.97
N ASP A 329 24.27 -17.58 -23.29
CA ASP A 329 25.49 -18.13 -23.84
C ASP A 329 25.37 -19.65 -24.11
N ALA A 330 24.78 -20.40 -23.18
CA ALA A 330 24.51 -21.83 -23.37
C ALA A 330 23.64 -22.09 -24.61
N ILE A 331 22.50 -21.39 -24.74
CA ILE A 331 21.59 -21.51 -25.89
C ILE A 331 22.31 -21.15 -27.19
N ALA A 332 23.15 -20.11 -27.15
CA ALA A 332 23.80 -19.59 -28.34
C ALA A 332 25.10 -20.31 -28.73
N SER A 333 25.63 -21.17 -27.86
CA SER A 333 26.78 -22.02 -28.15
C SER A 333 26.52 -22.99 -29.31
N ASP A 334 25.25 -23.30 -29.59
CA ASP A 334 24.81 -23.99 -30.80
C ASP A 334 23.87 -23.10 -31.64
N PRO A 335 24.31 -22.60 -32.81
CA PRO A 335 23.48 -21.77 -33.69
C PRO A 335 22.18 -22.44 -34.15
N LYS A 336 22.13 -23.79 -34.21
CA LYS A 336 20.89 -24.51 -34.57
C LYS A 336 19.87 -24.40 -33.45
N THR A 337 20.26 -24.63 -32.21
CA THR A 337 19.42 -24.43 -31.03
C THR A 337 18.90 -22.99 -30.97
N TRP A 338 19.78 -21.98 -31.01
CA TRP A 338 19.36 -20.56 -31.04
C TRP A 338 18.28 -20.28 -32.08
N SER A 339 18.42 -20.82 -33.29
CA SER A 339 17.50 -20.55 -34.41
C SER A 339 16.07 -21.06 -34.22
N LYS A 340 15.81 -21.84 -33.16
CA LYS A 340 14.52 -22.50 -32.89
C LYS A 340 14.05 -22.37 -31.44
N THR A 341 14.67 -21.49 -30.66
CA THR A 341 14.36 -21.31 -29.24
C THR A 341 13.62 -20.00 -28.97
N ALA A 342 12.67 -20.04 -28.03
CA ALA A 342 12.13 -18.87 -27.36
C ALA A 342 12.46 -18.96 -25.86
N LEU A 343 13.19 -17.98 -25.34
CA LEU A 343 13.45 -17.82 -23.91
C LEU A 343 12.52 -16.73 -23.35
N PHE A 344 11.72 -17.07 -22.35
CA PHE A 344 10.90 -16.15 -21.58
C PHE A 344 11.60 -15.84 -20.27
N ILE A 345 11.89 -14.56 -20.04
CA ILE A 345 12.44 -14.05 -18.80
C ILE A 345 11.35 -13.19 -18.16
N ASN A 346 10.71 -13.71 -17.13
CA ASN A 346 9.68 -12.99 -16.38
C ASN A 346 9.99 -13.00 -14.88
N PHE A 347 9.15 -12.31 -14.12
CA PHE A 347 9.19 -12.30 -12.65
C PHE A 347 7.86 -12.79 -12.11
N ASP A 348 7.89 -13.35 -10.92
CA ASP A 348 6.71 -13.86 -10.22
C ASP A 348 5.86 -12.71 -9.61
N GLU A 349 6.48 -11.78 -8.88
CA GLU A 349 5.82 -10.66 -8.22
C GLU A 349 6.77 -9.47 -8.06
N ASN A 350 6.39 -8.47 -7.27
CA ASN A 350 7.04 -7.16 -7.24
C ASN A 350 7.87 -6.84 -5.99
N ASP A 351 8.00 -7.76 -5.03
CA ASP A 351 8.59 -7.61 -3.68
C ASP A 351 7.95 -6.49 -2.86
N GLY A 352 6.86 -5.90 -3.38
CA GLY A 352 6.27 -4.70 -2.85
C GLY A 352 6.77 -3.39 -3.47
N TYR A 353 7.63 -3.40 -4.48
CA TYR A 353 8.00 -2.19 -5.23
C TYR A 353 6.86 -1.65 -6.09
N PHE A 354 6.75 -0.33 -6.15
CA PHE A 354 5.66 0.39 -6.79
C PHE A 354 5.63 0.18 -8.31
N ASP A 355 4.42 0.14 -8.87
CA ASP A 355 4.16 0.30 -10.30
C ASP A 355 2.96 1.23 -10.48
N HIS A 356 3.03 2.15 -11.43
CA HIS A 356 2.03 3.21 -11.58
C HIS A 356 0.78 2.79 -12.37
N VAL A 357 0.79 1.64 -13.04
CA VAL A 357 -0.32 1.20 -13.88
C VAL A 357 -1.24 0.26 -13.09
N PRO A 358 -2.47 0.69 -12.76
CA PRO A 358 -3.43 -0.21 -12.11
C PRO A 358 -3.74 -1.41 -13.00
N ALA A 359 -3.72 -2.59 -12.41
CA ALA A 359 -4.00 -3.83 -13.12
C ALA A 359 -5.49 -3.97 -13.49
N PRO A 360 -5.83 -4.68 -14.58
CA PRO A 360 -7.20 -5.12 -14.85
C PRO A 360 -7.78 -5.88 -13.67
N VAL A 361 -9.08 -5.71 -13.38
CA VAL A 361 -9.76 -6.42 -12.29
C VAL A 361 -10.98 -7.14 -12.85
N ALA A 362 -11.16 -8.42 -12.49
CA ALA A 362 -12.34 -9.17 -12.85
C ALA A 362 -13.60 -8.54 -12.24
N PRO A 363 -14.76 -8.53 -12.91
CA PRO A 363 -16.02 -8.09 -12.30
C PRO A 363 -16.28 -8.80 -10.97
N LYS A 364 -16.68 -8.05 -9.93
CA LYS A 364 -16.89 -8.58 -8.58
C LYS A 364 -18.13 -9.49 -8.51
N PRO A 365 -18.01 -10.77 -8.11
CA PRO A 365 -19.16 -11.62 -7.81
C PRO A 365 -19.94 -11.10 -6.60
N ALA A 366 -21.26 -11.32 -6.58
CA ALA A 366 -22.12 -10.91 -5.46
C ALA A 366 -21.72 -11.55 -4.12
N SER A 367 -21.23 -12.79 -4.15
CA SER A 367 -20.70 -13.51 -2.98
C SER A 367 -19.36 -12.96 -2.46
N GLY A 368 -18.69 -12.11 -3.23
CA GLY A 368 -17.31 -11.70 -2.98
C GLY A 368 -16.27 -12.81 -3.16
N ASN A 369 -16.66 -14.00 -3.67
CA ASN A 369 -15.80 -15.16 -3.86
C ASN A 369 -16.02 -15.78 -5.25
N GLY A 370 -14.94 -16.24 -5.88
CA GLY A 370 -14.93 -16.90 -7.20
C GLY A 370 -13.50 -17.24 -7.62
N ASP A 371 -13.30 -17.58 -8.89
CA ASP A 371 -11.95 -17.96 -9.39
C ASP A 371 -10.93 -16.81 -9.26
N ASP A 372 -11.39 -15.57 -9.42
CA ASP A 372 -10.58 -14.36 -9.39
C ASP A 372 -10.90 -13.44 -8.18
N TRP A 373 -11.72 -13.90 -7.21
CA TRP A 373 -12.11 -13.13 -6.02
C TRP A 373 -12.10 -13.99 -4.75
N PHE A 374 -11.62 -13.41 -3.65
CA PHE A 374 -11.60 -14.06 -2.35
C PHE A 374 -11.89 -13.06 -1.23
N ASN A 375 -12.84 -13.40 -0.36
CA ASN A 375 -13.24 -12.60 0.79
C ASN A 375 -13.51 -11.12 0.45
N GLY A 376 -14.21 -10.89 -0.66
CA GLY A 376 -14.58 -9.55 -1.11
C GLY A 376 -13.45 -8.74 -1.76
N ASN A 377 -12.25 -9.31 -1.91
CA ASN A 377 -11.08 -8.73 -2.58
C ASN A 377 -10.75 -9.48 -3.88
N PRO A 378 -10.22 -8.80 -4.91
CA PRO A 378 -9.73 -9.48 -6.10
C PRO A 378 -8.47 -10.29 -5.75
N ILE A 379 -8.34 -11.49 -6.33
CA ILE A 379 -7.11 -12.29 -6.19
C ILE A 379 -5.96 -11.64 -6.96
N GLY A 380 -6.25 -11.12 -8.16
CA GLY A 380 -5.30 -10.48 -9.05
C GLY A 380 -5.96 -10.15 -10.39
N PRO A 381 -5.17 -9.86 -11.44
CA PRO A 381 -3.72 -9.66 -11.43
C PRO A 381 -3.25 -8.53 -10.51
N GLY A 382 -1.99 -8.60 -10.07
CA GLY A 382 -1.31 -7.56 -9.30
C GLY A 382 -0.56 -6.55 -10.19
N PRO A 383 0.42 -5.84 -9.64
CA PRO A 383 1.27 -4.88 -10.37
C PRO A 383 1.96 -5.46 -11.61
N ARG A 384 2.40 -4.59 -12.52
CA ARG A 384 3.23 -5.04 -13.64
C ARG A 384 4.58 -5.55 -13.13
N VAL A 385 5.06 -6.61 -13.76
CA VAL A 385 6.39 -7.20 -13.52
C VAL A 385 7.11 -7.36 -14.87
N PRO A 386 8.46 -7.34 -14.90
CA PRO A 386 9.20 -7.51 -16.14
C PRO A 386 8.83 -8.78 -16.91
N MET A 387 8.78 -8.66 -18.24
CA MET A 387 8.73 -9.79 -19.16
C MET A 387 9.46 -9.42 -20.46
N THR A 388 10.57 -10.11 -20.72
CA THR A 388 11.36 -9.98 -21.96
C THR A 388 11.40 -11.33 -22.66
N ILE A 389 11.12 -11.32 -23.97
CA ILE A 389 11.14 -12.52 -24.79
C ILE A 389 12.39 -12.50 -25.67
N VAL A 390 13.33 -13.40 -25.42
CA VAL A 390 14.57 -13.54 -26.18
C VAL A 390 14.42 -14.67 -27.22
N SER A 391 14.39 -14.29 -28.49
CA SER A 391 14.19 -15.23 -29.60
C SER A 391 14.65 -14.60 -30.93
N PRO A 392 15.01 -15.40 -31.96
CA PRO A 392 15.22 -14.89 -33.32
C PRO A 392 14.11 -14.00 -33.87
N TRP A 393 12.87 -14.21 -33.44
CA TRP A 393 11.67 -13.53 -33.92
C TRP A 393 11.24 -12.32 -33.09
N THR A 394 11.97 -12.02 -32.00
CA THR A 394 11.70 -10.88 -31.13
C THR A 394 12.80 -9.82 -31.18
N VAL A 395 13.87 -10.05 -31.96
CA VAL A 395 14.95 -9.08 -32.19
C VAL A 395 14.42 -7.80 -32.83
N GLY A 396 14.84 -6.66 -32.30
CA GLY A 396 14.56 -5.32 -32.82
C GLY A 396 14.15 -4.28 -31.79
N GLY A 397 14.19 -4.59 -30.49
CA GLY A 397 13.88 -3.63 -29.42
C GLY A 397 12.41 -3.20 -29.41
N PHE A 398 11.49 -4.13 -29.72
CA PHE A 398 10.06 -3.86 -29.77
C PHE A 398 9.47 -3.79 -28.35
N VAL A 399 8.35 -3.08 -28.21
CA VAL A 399 7.49 -3.17 -27.03
C VAL A 399 6.15 -3.79 -27.40
N SER A 400 5.62 -4.66 -26.54
CA SER A 400 4.23 -5.14 -26.61
C SER A 400 3.44 -4.54 -25.45
N SER A 401 2.33 -3.87 -25.78
CA SER A 401 1.39 -3.29 -24.81
C SER A 401 0.02 -3.99 -24.81
N GLU A 402 -0.02 -5.23 -25.30
CA GLU A 402 -1.12 -6.15 -24.99
C GLU A 402 -1.02 -6.58 -23.52
N ALA A 403 -2.16 -6.71 -22.85
CA ALA A 403 -2.20 -7.16 -21.47
C ALA A 403 -1.86 -8.65 -21.37
N PHE A 404 -0.93 -9.01 -20.49
CA PHE A 404 -0.53 -10.39 -20.21
C PHE A 404 -0.43 -10.64 -18.71
N ASP A 405 -0.51 -11.91 -18.29
CA ASP A 405 -0.17 -12.36 -16.95
C ASP A 405 0.62 -13.69 -17.02
N HIS A 406 0.86 -14.38 -15.89
CA HIS A 406 1.60 -15.64 -15.91
C HIS A 406 0.87 -16.76 -16.66
N THR A 407 -0.46 -16.70 -16.76
CA THR A 407 -1.22 -17.66 -17.57
C THR A 407 -0.93 -17.51 -19.06
N SER A 408 -0.50 -16.33 -19.50
CA SER A 408 -0.09 -16.08 -20.89
C SER A 408 1.08 -16.97 -21.33
N VAL A 409 1.97 -17.37 -20.41
CA VAL A 409 3.04 -18.35 -20.69
C VAL A 409 2.45 -19.72 -20.99
N ILE A 410 1.54 -20.21 -20.14
CA ILE A 410 0.85 -21.48 -20.39
C ILE A 410 0.11 -21.41 -21.72
N ARG A 411 -0.64 -20.33 -21.98
CA ARG A 411 -1.42 -20.18 -23.23
C ARG A 411 -0.57 -20.15 -24.49
N PHE A 412 0.64 -19.60 -24.41
CA PHE A 412 1.62 -19.74 -25.49
C PHE A 412 1.96 -21.22 -25.71
N LEU A 413 2.26 -21.96 -24.64
CA LEU A 413 2.55 -23.39 -24.71
C LEU A 413 1.33 -24.20 -25.21
N GLU A 414 0.09 -23.88 -24.81
CA GLU A 414 -1.13 -24.52 -25.31
C GLU A 414 -1.22 -24.40 -26.82
N LYS A 415 -1.04 -23.18 -27.35
CA LYS A 415 -1.15 -22.88 -28.77
C LYS A 415 -0.04 -23.53 -29.59
N TRP A 416 1.14 -23.68 -29.00
CA TRP A 416 2.30 -24.31 -29.65
C TRP A 416 2.22 -25.85 -29.63
N THR A 417 1.90 -26.43 -28.49
CA THR A 417 1.97 -27.88 -28.24
C THR A 417 0.65 -28.60 -28.52
N GLY A 418 -0.47 -27.89 -28.45
CA GLY A 418 -1.83 -28.45 -28.48
C GLY A 418 -2.34 -28.95 -27.11
N VAL A 419 -1.56 -28.80 -26.03
CA VAL A 419 -1.95 -29.27 -24.68
C VAL A 419 -2.70 -28.19 -23.93
N HIS A 420 -3.99 -28.40 -23.69
CA HIS A 420 -4.89 -27.45 -23.01
C HIS A 420 -4.82 -27.51 -21.48
N GLU A 421 -4.85 -26.35 -20.83
CA GLU A 421 -4.89 -26.11 -19.38
C GLU A 421 -6.28 -25.64 -18.91
N PRO A 422 -7.18 -26.55 -18.49
CA PRO A 422 -8.54 -26.17 -18.10
C PRO A 422 -8.63 -25.29 -16.85
N ASN A 423 -7.56 -25.14 -16.07
CA ASN A 423 -7.60 -24.38 -14.80
C ASN A 423 -7.65 -22.85 -14.98
N ILE A 424 -7.24 -22.31 -16.12
CA ILE A 424 -7.25 -20.85 -16.36
C ILE A 424 -8.69 -20.38 -16.48
N SER A 425 -9.10 -19.43 -15.63
CA SER A 425 -10.46 -18.90 -15.59
C SER A 425 -10.90 -18.30 -16.94
N ASP A 426 -12.20 -18.37 -17.22
CA ASP A 426 -12.79 -17.81 -18.44
C ASP A 426 -12.47 -16.32 -18.62
N TRP A 427 -12.50 -15.58 -17.50
CA TRP A 427 -12.17 -14.15 -17.52
C TRP A 427 -10.72 -13.92 -17.95
N ARG A 428 -9.75 -14.60 -17.34
CA ARG A 428 -8.33 -14.47 -17.70
C ARG A 428 -8.07 -14.87 -19.15
N ARG A 429 -8.68 -15.95 -19.62
CA ARG A 429 -8.61 -16.37 -21.04
C ARG A 429 -9.12 -15.30 -22.00
N SER A 430 -10.14 -14.54 -21.59
CA SER A 430 -10.73 -13.50 -22.42
C SER A 430 -9.90 -12.20 -22.47
N VAL A 431 -9.22 -11.85 -21.37
CA VAL A 431 -8.57 -10.55 -21.16
C VAL A 431 -7.08 -10.56 -21.50
N PHE A 432 -6.34 -11.57 -21.04
CA PHE A 432 -4.90 -11.62 -21.25
C PHE A 432 -4.58 -12.26 -22.60
N GLY A 433 -3.47 -11.87 -23.22
CA GLY A 433 -3.00 -12.47 -24.46
C GLY A 433 -2.32 -13.82 -24.25
N ASP A 434 -1.96 -14.47 -25.36
CA ASP A 434 -1.23 -15.76 -25.38
C ASP A 434 0.26 -15.60 -25.74
N LEU A 435 0.80 -14.38 -25.60
CA LEU A 435 2.15 -13.93 -25.99
C LEU A 435 2.50 -14.03 -27.48
N THR A 436 1.65 -14.59 -28.35
CA THR A 436 2.02 -14.74 -29.78
C THR A 436 2.16 -13.41 -30.52
N SER A 437 1.46 -12.37 -30.08
CA SER A 437 1.59 -11.00 -30.61
C SER A 437 2.94 -10.33 -30.32
N ALA A 438 3.71 -10.86 -29.36
CA ALA A 438 5.04 -10.36 -29.04
C ALA A 438 6.11 -10.78 -30.09
N PHE A 439 5.77 -11.66 -31.02
CA PHE A 439 6.68 -12.22 -32.04
C PHE A 439 6.41 -11.65 -33.43
N ASP A 440 7.46 -11.58 -34.27
CA ASP A 440 7.33 -11.55 -35.74
C ASP A 440 7.90 -12.84 -36.32
N PHE A 441 7.02 -13.83 -36.53
CA PHE A 441 7.42 -15.13 -37.07
C PHE A 441 7.81 -15.12 -38.56
N HIS A 442 7.63 -13.98 -39.26
CA HIS A 442 8.00 -13.86 -40.67
C HIS A 442 9.46 -13.47 -40.88
N ARG A 443 10.11 -12.90 -39.85
CA ARG A 443 11.50 -12.44 -39.89
C ARG A 443 12.31 -13.03 -38.75
N GLY A 444 13.19 -13.98 -39.09
CA GLY A 444 14.17 -14.51 -38.14
C GLY A 444 15.50 -13.74 -38.25
N HIS A 445 16.02 -13.28 -37.11
CA HIS A 445 17.27 -12.53 -37.02
C HIS A 445 18.40 -13.39 -36.44
N ARG A 446 19.65 -13.05 -36.80
CA ARG A 446 20.82 -13.59 -36.11
C ARG A 446 20.84 -13.08 -34.66
N ARG A 447 21.47 -13.84 -33.77
CA ARG A 447 21.69 -13.43 -32.38
C ARG A 447 22.41 -12.07 -32.34
N PRO A 448 21.87 -11.06 -31.64
CA PRO A 448 22.64 -9.86 -31.29
C PRO A 448 23.67 -10.19 -30.21
N GLN A 449 24.83 -9.54 -30.24
CA GLN A 449 25.76 -9.58 -29.11
C GLN A 449 25.15 -8.86 -27.91
N VAL A 450 25.42 -9.39 -26.72
CA VAL A 450 25.06 -8.80 -25.42
C VAL A 450 26.32 -8.76 -24.57
N GLU A 451 26.45 -7.75 -23.72
CA GLU A 451 27.60 -7.58 -22.85
C GLU A 451 27.51 -8.50 -21.62
N GLN A 452 28.66 -9.05 -21.22
CA GLN A 452 28.72 -9.86 -20.00
C GLN A 452 28.59 -8.95 -18.77
N PRO A 453 27.70 -9.27 -17.81
CA PRO A 453 27.61 -8.52 -16.57
C PRO A 453 28.92 -8.54 -15.77
N GLY A 454 29.09 -7.52 -14.93
CA GLY A 454 30.19 -7.48 -13.96
C GLY A 454 30.02 -8.53 -12.85
N PRO A 455 31.06 -8.70 -12.01
CA PRO A 455 30.98 -9.57 -10.83
C PRO A 455 29.97 -9.03 -9.81
N VAL A 456 29.37 -9.92 -9.03
CA VAL A 456 28.60 -9.54 -7.85
C VAL A 456 29.52 -8.78 -6.87
N PRO A 457 29.17 -7.57 -6.41
CA PRO A 457 29.96 -6.85 -5.42
C PRO A 457 30.13 -7.65 -4.11
N ALA A 458 31.04 -7.19 -3.24
CA ALA A 458 31.16 -7.77 -1.90
C ALA A 458 29.85 -7.59 -1.11
N ALA A 459 29.42 -8.64 -0.41
CA ALA A 459 28.19 -8.62 0.37
C ALA A 459 28.22 -7.56 1.48
N VAL A 460 27.11 -6.85 1.62
CA VAL A 460 26.83 -5.91 2.71
C VAL A 460 25.47 -6.24 3.34
N GLY A 461 25.17 -5.61 4.49
CA GLY A 461 23.85 -5.74 5.10
C GLY A 461 22.75 -5.18 4.19
N ARG A 462 21.62 -5.88 4.11
CA ARG A 462 20.46 -5.43 3.35
C ARG A 462 19.92 -4.11 3.92
N TRP A 463 19.50 -3.19 3.05
CA TRP A 463 19.05 -1.86 3.49
C TRP A 463 17.89 -1.34 2.66
N ASN A 464 17.09 -0.47 3.28
CA ASN A 464 15.90 0.10 2.66
C ASN A 464 16.14 1.56 2.28
N PRO A 465 16.05 1.92 0.98
CA PRO A 465 16.37 3.26 0.52
C PRO A 465 15.26 4.24 0.90
N VAL A 466 15.65 5.47 1.22
CA VAL A 466 14.72 6.55 1.61
C VAL A 466 14.70 7.63 0.53
N PRO A 467 13.56 8.30 0.29
CA PRO A 467 13.47 9.34 -0.72
C PRO A 467 14.38 10.51 -0.36
N PRO A 468 14.95 11.20 -1.37
CA PRO A 468 15.72 12.41 -1.15
C PRO A 468 14.86 13.51 -0.52
N LYS A 469 15.51 14.44 0.19
CA LYS A 469 14.82 15.60 0.79
C LYS A 469 14.12 16.46 -0.26
N GLU A 470 14.77 16.66 -1.39
CA GLU A 470 14.21 17.32 -2.56
C GLU A 470 13.77 16.26 -3.56
N GLN A 471 12.46 16.05 -3.65
CA GLN A 471 11.87 15.05 -4.53
C GLN A 471 11.49 15.68 -5.88
N ALA A 472 11.72 14.96 -6.96
CA ALA A 472 11.24 15.29 -8.30
C ALA A 472 10.85 14.00 -9.01
N LEU A 473 9.88 14.08 -9.93
CA LEU A 473 9.55 12.93 -10.77
C LEU A 473 10.78 12.52 -11.59
N PRO A 474 11.06 11.21 -11.73
CA PRO A 474 12.20 10.76 -12.51
C PRO A 474 12.05 11.14 -13.97
N ARG A 475 13.17 11.47 -14.60
CA ARG A 475 13.22 11.66 -16.05
C ARG A 475 13.37 10.31 -16.75
N GLN A 476 12.40 9.95 -17.58
CA GLN A 476 12.51 8.81 -18.50
C GLN A 476 13.50 9.16 -19.64
N GLU A 477 14.26 8.16 -20.12
CA GLU A 477 15.15 8.30 -21.28
C GLU A 477 14.36 8.81 -22.49
N ASP A 478 14.93 9.77 -23.22
CA ASP A 478 14.29 10.33 -24.41
C ASP A 478 14.20 9.28 -25.55
N GLY A 479 13.11 9.32 -26.31
CA GLY A 479 12.94 8.57 -27.55
C GLY A 479 11.78 7.57 -27.56
N THR A 480 11.55 6.96 -28.72
CA THR A 480 10.47 6.00 -28.94
C THR A 480 10.99 4.59 -29.21
N ARG A 481 10.10 3.60 -29.08
CA ARG A 481 10.32 2.22 -29.51
C ARG A 481 9.31 1.80 -30.55
N ARG A 482 9.68 0.82 -31.38
CA ARG A 482 8.72 0.15 -32.25
C ARG A 482 7.74 -0.67 -31.40
N THR A 483 6.46 -0.63 -31.74
CA THR A 483 5.42 -1.37 -31.03
C THR A 483 4.99 -2.60 -31.81
N ARG A 484 4.61 -3.66 -31.10
CA ARG A 484 3.86 -4.78 -31.66
C ARG A 484 2.40 -4.36 -31.94
N PRO A 485 1.71 -5.01 -32.90
CA PRO A 485 0.29 -4.78 -33.13
C PRO A 485 -0.53 -4.93 -31.84
N LEU A 486 -1.47 -4.02 -31.62
CA LEU A 486 -2.41 -4.11 -30.51
C LEU A 486 -3.70 -4.81 -30.97
N PRO A 487 -4.28 -5.71 -30.15
CA PRO A 487 -5.51 -6.41 -30.51
C PRO A 487 -6.79 -5.62 -30.16
N TYR A 488 -6.66 -4.39 -29.66
CA TYR A 488 -7.75 -3.58 -29.14
C TYR A 488 -8.22 -2.55 -30.18
N ARG A 489 -9.53 -2.32 -30.25
CA ARG A 489 -10.13 -1.16 -30.94
C ARG A 489 -11.27 -0.62 -30.10
N LEU A 490 -10.94 0.30 -29.21
CA LEU A 490 -11.83 0.72 -28.13
C LEU A 490 -12.59 1.98 -28.49
N SER A 491 -13.81 2.12 -27.97
CA SER A 491 -14.61 3.32 -28.09
C SER A 491 -15.39 3.58 -26.82
N LEU A 492 -15.57 4.85 -26.51
CA LEU A 492 -16.42 5.32 -25.42
C LEU A 492 -17.34 6.39 -25.99
N ARG A 493 -18.65 6.19 -25.86
CA ARG A 493 -19.64 7.26 -26.08
C ARG A 493 -20.41 7.50 -24.80
N THR A 494 -20.94 8.69 -24.65
CA THR A 494 -21.75 9.06 -23.51
C THR A 494 -23.16 9.43 -23.93
N SER A 495 -24.10 9.25 -23.01
CA SER A 495 -25.42 9.84 -23.10
C SER A 495 -25.92 10.17 -21.70
N LEU A 496 -26.49 11.36 -21.54
CA LEU A 496 -27.04 11.80 -20.26
C LEU A 496 -28.35 11.06 -19.96
N THR A 497 -28.50 10.63 -18.71
CA THR A 497 -29.78 10.13 -18.16
C THR A 497 -30.25 11.07 -17.05
N ARG A 498 -31.45 10.85 -16.49
CA ARG A 498 -32.01 11.73 -15.43
C ARG A 498 -31.16 11.76 -14.15
N SER A 499 -30.38 10.73 -13.87
CA SER A 499 -29.64 10.56 -12.60
C SER A 499 -28.20 10.05 -12.75
N GLY A 500 -27.66 10.01 -13.97
CA GLY A 500 -26.34 9.42 -14.22
C GLY A 500 -25.85 9.59 -15.65
N LEU A 501 -24.56 9.33 -15.85
CA LEU A 501 -23.91 9.34 -17.16
C LEU A 501 -23.87 7.91 -17.68
N ARG A 502 -24.62 7.63 -18.74
CA ARG A 502 -24.55 6.33 -19.41
C ARG A 502 -23.29 6.30 -20.29
N LEU A 503 -22.45 5.29 -20.07
CA LEU A 503 -21.25 4.98 -20.84
C LEU A 503 -21.56 3.84 -21.79
N HIS A 504 -21.37 4.07 -23.08
CA HIS A 504 -21.42 3.07 -24.15
C HIS A 504 -19.98 2.62 -24.40
N LEU A 505 -19.58 1.51 -23.79
CA LEU A 505 -18.24 0.94 -23.92
C LEU A 505 -18.21 -0.03 -25.10
N GLY A 506 -17.40 0.25 -26.11
CA GLY A 506 -17.29 -0.58 -27.31
C GLY A 506 -15.88 -1.13 -27.50
N ASN A 507 -15.80 -2.38 -27.98
CA ASN A 507 -14.57 -3.03 -28.36
C ASN A 507 -14.77 -3.75 -29.71
N GLN A 508 -14.19 -3.20 -30.77
CA GLN A 508 -14.17 -3.80 -32.11
C GLN A 508 -12.88 -4.61 -32.38
N GLY A 509 -12.04 -4.76 -31.35
CA GLY A 509 -10.82 -5.56 -31.38
C GLY A 509 -11.08 -7.06 -31.38
N THR A 510 -10.00 -7.83 -31.33
CA THR A 510 -10.02 -9.30 -31.43
C THR A 510 -9.96 -10.02 -30.09
N VAL A 511 -9.65 -9.31 -29.00
CA VAL A 511 -9.62 -9.85 -27.62
C VAL A 511 -10.53 -9.01 -26.72
N ALA A 512 -10.97 -9.54 -25.57
CA ALA A 512 -11.76 -8.75 -24.63
C ALA A 512 -10.92 -7.62 -24.01
N ALA A 513 -11.58 -6.55 -23.60
CA ALA A 513 -10.92 -5.37 -23.06
C ALA A 513 -11.52 -4.98 -21.70
N PRO A 514 -10.70 -4.85 -20.65
CA PRO A 514 -11.13 -4.29 -19.38
C PRO A 514 -11.25 -2.76 -19.49
N PHE A 515 -12.26 -2.19 -18.85
CA PHE A 515 -12.45 -0.76 -18.68
C PHE A 515 -12.63 -0.45 -17.20
N THR A 516 -11.92 0.56 -16.68
CA THR A 516 -12.11 1.04 -15.30
C THR A 516 -12.44 2.53 -15.31
N ALA A 517 -13.56 2.91 -14.70
CA ALA A 517 -13.93 4.30 -14.46
C ALA A 517 -13.54 4.73 -13.04
N TYR A 518 -12.87 5.87 -12.95
CA TYR A 518 -12.36 6.50 -11.73
C TYR A 518 -13.10 7.81 -11.49
N PRO A 519 -14.04 7.85 -10.53
CA PRO A 519 -14.79 9.06 -10.20
C PRO A 519 -13.96 10.07 -9.43
N GLY A 520 -13.85 11.30 -9.92
CA GLY A 520 -13.01 12.31 -9.29
C GLY A 520 -13.47 12.75 -7.90
N ASP A 521 -14.71 12.43 -7.51
CA ASP A 521 -15.22 12.62 -6.15
C ASP A 521 -14.60 11.66 -5.13
N GLY A 522 -13.84 10.65 -5.58
CA GLY A 522 -13.12 9.68 -4.75
C GLY A 522 -13.93 8.45 -4.39
N SER A 523 -15.15 8.32 -4.93
CA SER A 523 -15.94 7.10 -4.80
C SER A 523 -15.23 5.90 -5.46
N ALA A 524 -15.71 4.68 -5.15
CA ALA A 524 -15.03 3.47 -5.57
C ALA A 524 -14.97 3.35 -7.10
N PRO A 525 -13.80 3.02 -7.69
CA PRO A 525 -13.71 2.76 -9.12
C PRO A 525 -14.61 1.60 -9.54
N SER A 526 -15.18 1.71 -10.76
CA SER A 526 -16.05 0.69 -11.35
C SER A 526 -15.37 0.04 -12.54
N THR A 527 -15.42 -1.29 -12.63
CA THR A 527 -14.72 -2.06 -13.67
C THR A 527 -15.67 -2.93 -14.47
N TRP A 528 -15.45 -3.00 -15.79
CA TRP A 528 -16.19 -3.84 -16.73
C TRP A 528 -15.22 -4.57 -17.67
N THR A 529 -15.66 -5.69 -18.24
CA THR A 529 -14.94 -6.37 -19.33
C THR A 529 -15.85 -6.42 -20.55
N VAL A 530 -15.38 -5.87 -21.68
CA VAL A 530 -16.12 -5.86 -22.94
C VAL A 530 -15.50 -6.88 -23.88
N ALA A 531 -16.28 -7.92 -24.22
CA ALA A 531 -15.86 -8.96 -25.13
C ALA A 531 -15.44 -8.41 -26.51
N ALA A 532 -14.60 -9.17 -27.22
CA ALA A 532 -14.19 -8.84 -28.58
C ALA A 532 -15.40 -8.64 -29.51
N ARG A 533 -15.36 -7.61 -30.36
CA ARG A 533 -16.43 -7.25 -31.32
C ARG A 533 -17.79 -6.99 -30.67
N ARG A 534 -17.83 -6.57 -29.41
CA ARG A 534 -19.06 -6.28 -28.65
C ARG A 534 -19.04 -4.87 -28.07
N SER A 535 -20.18 -4.49 -27.52
CA SER A 535 -20.36 -3.28 -26.73
C SER A 535 -21.22 -3.59 -25.51
N THR A 536 -21.11 -2.76 -24.47
CA THR A 536 -21.98 -2.80 -23.30
C THR A 536 -22.32 -1.40 -22.83
N ASP A 537 -23.48 -1.27 -22.21
CA ASP A 537 -23.97 -0.06 -21.59
C ASP A 537 -23.81 -0.16 -20.07
N THR A 538 -23.29 0.89 -19.45
CA THR A 538 -23.25 1.02 -18.00
C THR A 538 -23.63 2.45 -17.61
N THR A 539 -24.03 2.67 -16.37
CA THR A 539 -24.34 4.01 -15.85
C THR A 539 -23.48 4.29 -14.64
N VAL A 540 -22.79 5.42 -14.66
CA VAL A 540 -22.11 5.96 -13.49
C VAL A 540 -23.00 7.06 -12.93
N GLU A 541 -23.43 6.89 -11.68
CA GLU A 541 -24.22 7.90 -10.98
C GLU A 541 -23.38 9.16 -10.76
N TYR A 542 -24.04 10.31 -10.78
CA TYR A 542 -23.40 11.58 -10.46
C TYR A 542 -24.33 12.46 -9.64
N GLY A 543 -23.76 13.29 -8.77
CA GLY A 543 -24.51 14.15 -7.86
C GLY A 543 -24.92 15.49 -8.48
N ALA A 544 -25.41 16.40 -7.64
CA ALA A 544 -25.80 17.76 -8.04
C ALA A 544 -24.64 18.57 -8.68
N ASP A 545 -23.39 18.16 -8.46
CA ASP A 545 -22.18 18.81 -8.98
C ASP A 545 -21.82 18.36 -10.40
N GLY A 546 -22.61 17.45 -10.99
CA GLY A 546 -22.30 16.79 -12.25
C GLY A 546 -21.27 15.67 -12.07
N TYR A 547 -20.56 15.33 -13.15
CA TYR A 547 -19.61 14.23 -13.21
C TYR A 547 -18.20 14.70 -13.58
N ASP A 548 -17.22 13.96 -13.08
CA ASP A 548 -15.80 14.06 -13.42
C ASP A 548 -15.21 12.66 -13.36
N LEU A 549 -14.97 12.04 -14.52
CA LEU A 549 -14.55 10.65 -14.63
C LEU A 549 -13.29 10.55 -15.46
N GLN A 550 -12.35 9.71 -15.02
CA GLN A 550 -11.33 9.15 -15.90
C GLN A 550 -11.70 7.70 -16.22
N VAL A 551 -11.76 7.34 -17.49
CA VAL A 551 -11.95 5.95 -17.92
C VAL A 551 -10.64 5.44 -18.52
N ARG A 552 -10.21 4.25 -18.10
CA ARG A 552 -8.98 3.60 -18.54
C ARG A 552 -9.30 2.33 -19.31
N GLY A 553 -8.61 2.09 -20.42
CA GLY A 553 -8.57 0.82 -21.14
C GLY A 553 -7.14 0.37 -21.41
N PRO A 554 -6.94 -0.87 -21.91
CA PRO A 554 -5.63 -1.36 -22.31
C PRO A 554 -5.06 -0.60 -23.52
N GLY A 555 -3.79 -0.83 -23.85
CA GLY A 555 -3.14 -0.22 -25.02
C GLY A 555 -3.10 1.31 -24.94
N TRP A 556 -2.80 1.87 -23.77
CA TRP A 556 -2.68 3.31 -23.52
C TRP A 556 -3.96 4.14 -23.70
N SER A 557 -5.12 3.50 -23.84
CA SER A 557 -6.38 4.21 -24.06
C SER A 557 -6.89 4.90 -22.79
N THR A 558 -7.14 6.20 -22.86
CA THR A 558 -7.71 6.97 -21.74
C THR A 558 -8.78 7.94 -22.22
N TRP A 559 -9.80 8.14 -21.38
CA TRP A 559 -10.84 9.15 -21.58
C TRP A 559 -11.01 9.99 -20.32
N GLU A 560 -11.17 11.30 -20.48
CA GLU A 560 -11.58 12.20 -19.41
C GLU A 560 -12.93 12.82 -19.75
N LEU A 561 -13.88 12.71 -18.83
CA LEU A 561 -15.26 13.16 -19.00
C LEU A 561 -15.60 14.09 -17.85
N ARG A 562 -15.88 15.36 -18.13
CA ARG A 562 -16.40 16.31 -17.14
C ARG A 562 -17.63 17.02 -17.68
N GLY A 563 -18.58 17.34 -16.81
CA GLY A 563 -19.73 18.17 -17.17
C GLY A 563 -20.81 18.20 -16.10
N THR A 564 -21.71 19.17 -16.23
CA THR A 564 -22.79 19.46 -15.27
C THR A 564 -24.05 18.58 -15.42
N GLY A 565 -24.07 17.68 -16.41
CA GLY A 565 -25.24 16.85 -16.71
C GLY A 565 -26.25 17.48 -17.68
N VAL A 566 -25.94 18.64 -18.27
CA VAL A 566 -26.73 19.31 -19.31
C VAL A 566 -25.79 19.91 -20.37
N GLY A 567 -26.27 20.11 -21.61
CA GLY A 567 -25.50 20.83 -22.62
C GLY A 567 -25.11 20.01 -23.84
N ALA A 568 -23.89 20.25 -24.31
CA ALA A 568 -23.30 19.53 -25.43
C ALA A 568 -22.74 18.16 -25.02
N ASP A 569 -22.45 17.33 -26.01
CA ASP A 569 -21.68 16.11 -25.85
C ASP A 569 -20.78 15.87 -27.07
N ALA A 570 -19.71 15.10 -26.90
CA ALA A 570 -18.81 14.73 -28.00
C ALA A 570 -18.16 13.38 -27.78
N TYR A 571 -17.90 12.66 -28.88
CA TYR A 571 -17.16 11.40 -28.86
C TYR A 571 -16.32 11.21 -30.13
N LEU A 572 -15.30 10.35 -30.02
CA LEU A 572 -14.38 9.99 -31.08
C LEU A 572 -14.88 8.80 -31.90
N VAL A 573 -14.69 8.87 -33.22
CA VAL A 573 -14.80 7.76 -34.16
C VAL A 573 -13.49 7.65 -34.93
N GLU A 574 -12.80 6.53 -34.80
CA GLU A 574 -11.55 6.27 -35.51
C GLU A 574 -11.79 5.76 -36.93
N HIS A 575 -11.01 6.30 -37.88
CA HIS A 575 -10.96 5.87 -39.28
C HIS A 575 -9.53 5.42 -39.66
N PRO A 576 -9.06 4.25 -39.20
CA PRO A 576 -7.65 3.85 -39.30
C PRO A 576 -7.12 3.81 -40.75
N ALA A 577 -7.92 3.28 -41.69
CA ALA A 577 -7.54 3.18 -43.10
C ALA A 577 -7.28 4.54 -43.78
N ALA A 578 -7.82 5.62 -43.23
CA ALA A 578 -7.63 6.98 -43.74
C ALA A 578 -6.61 7.81 -42.94
N GLY A 579 -6.02 7.24 -41.87
CA GLY A 579 -5.15 7.97 -40.95
C GLY A 579 -5.87 9.15 -40.26
N GLN A 580 -7.16 8.98 -39.98
CA GLN A 580 -8.04 10.06 -39.54
C GLN A 580 -8.85 9.65 -38.31
N ALA A 581 -9.28 10.65 -37.56
CA ALA A 581 -10.33 10.54 -36.57
C ALA A 581 -11.44 11.55 -36.83
N GLU A 582 -12.64 11.24 -36.37
CA GLU A 582 -13.80 12.11 -36.48
C GLU A 582 -14.39 12.34 -35.08
N ILE A 583 -14.57 13.60 -34.72
CA ILE A 583 -15.24 14.00 -33.48
C ILE A 583 -16.67 14.36 -33.81
N VAL A 584 -17.62 13.57 -33.29
CA VAL A 584 -19.05 13.85 -33.42
C VAL A 584 -19.47 14.71 -32.24
N CYS A 585 -19.80 15.97 -32.52
CA CYS A 585 -20.31 16.92 -31.54
C CYS A 585 -21.84 16.97 -31.61
N THR A 586 -22.50 17.01 -30.46
CA THR A 586 -23.97 17.06 -30.35
C THR A 586 -24.39 18.11 -29.33
N ASN A 587 -25.56 18.74 -29.53
CA ASN A 587 -26.15 19.66 -28.58
C ASN A 587 -27.57 19.22 -28.22
N SER A 588 -27.73 18.67 -27.02
CA SER A 588 -29.03 18.21 -26.50
C SER A 588 -29.79 19.29 -25.74
N SER A 589 -29.18 20.45 -25.52
CA SER A 589 -29.77 21.54 -24.74
C SER A 589 -30.66 22.46 -25.57
N SER A 590 -31.46 23.28 -24.87
CA SER A 590 -32.34 24.29 -25.47
C SER A 590 -31.63 25.57 -25.92
N ARG A 591 -30.32 25.68 -25.70
CA ARG A 591 -29.51 26.84 -26.08
C ARG A 591 -28.48 26.45 -27.12
N THR A 592 -28.10 27.39 -27.98
CA THR A 592 -26.95 27.23 -28.86
C THR A 592 -25.68 27.03 -28.01
N ARG A 593 -24.82 26.09 -28.42
CA ARG A 593 -23.53 25.79 -27.76
C ARG A 593 -22.38 25.99 -28.73
N THR A 594 -21.24 26.46 -28.24
CA THR A 594 -20.02 26.64 -29.04
C THR A 594 -18.88 25.79 -28.51
N LEU A 595 -18.53 24.74 -29.24
CA LEU A 595 -17.48 23.81 -28.85
C LEU A 595 -16.13 24.15 -29.50
N LEU A 596 -15.06 23.92 -28.76
CA LEU A 596 -13.69 23.90 -29.27
C LEU A 596 -13.24 22.46 -29.41
N VAL A 597 -12.75 22.08 -30.58
CA VAL A 597 -12.26 20.73 -30.88
C VAL A 597 -10.84 20.82 -31.41
N GLY A 598 -9.89 20.11 -30.81
CA GLY A 598 -8.51 20.09 -31.31
C GLY A 598 -7.59 19.11 -30.61
N GLU A 599 -6.42 18.88 -31.21
CA GLU A 599 -5.29 18.18 -30.60
C GLU A 599 -4.69 19.04 -29.48
N SER A 600 -4.34 18.41 -28.36
CA SER A 600 -3.69 19.07 -27.22
C SER A 600 -2.17 18.97 -27.28
N VAL A 601 -1.62 18.05 -28.09
CA VAL A 601 -0.22 17.60 -27.96
C VAL A 601 0.49 17.50 -29.31
N TYR A 602 -0.07 16.75 -30.26
CA TYR A 602 0.63 16.43 -31.50
C TYR A 602 0.34 17.50 -32.56
N SER A 603 1.33 18.34 -32.84
CA SER A 603 1.22 19.35 -33.91
C SER A 603 1.46 18.73 -35.28
N HIS A 604 0.76 19.23 -36.30
CA HIS A 604 0.99 18.83 -37.70
C HIS A 604 1.96 19.80 -38.39
N ARG A 605 2.77 19.26 -39.32
CA ARG A 605 3.70 20.06 -40.16
C ARG A 605 3.02 21.19 -40.96
N HIS A 606 1.71 21.14 -41.13
CA HIS A 606 0.91 22.17 -41.83
C HIS A 606 -0.11 22.90 -40.93
N GLY A 607 0.03 22.79 -39.60
CA GLY A 607 -0.88 23.39 -38.62
C GLY A 607 -2.18 22.59 -38.48
N GLY A 608 -2.44 22.06 -37.28
CA GLY A 608 -3.80 21.69 -36.87
C GLY A 608 -4.52 22.97 -36.44
N ALA A 609 -5.74 23.20 -36.91
CA ALA A 609 -6.53 24.31 -36.40
C ALA A 609 -7.34 23.82 -35.21
N VAL A 610 -7.42 24.61 -34.14
CA VAL A 610 -8.49 24.43 -33.16
C VAL A 610 -9.79 24.80 -33.86
N HIS A 611 -10.71 23.84 -33.96
CA HIS A 611 -11.97 24.01 -34.66
C HIS A 611 -13.03 24.56 -33.72
N THR A 612 -13.67 25.67 -34.11
CA THR A 612 -14.86 26.18 -33.42
C THR A 612 -16.13 25.61 -34.07
N VAL A 613 -16.98 24.96 -33.28
CA VAL A 613 -18.20 24.28 -33.71
C VAL A 613 -19.41 24.86 -32.98
N THR A 614 -20.19 25.70 -33.67
CA THR A 614 -21.46 26.22 -33.14
C THR A 614 -22.62 25.30 -33.51
N LEU A 615 -23.39 24.87 -32.51
CA LEU A 615 -24.51 23.94 -32.64
C LEU A 615 -25.80 24.56 -32.10
N ALA A 616 -26.81 24.70 -32.96
CA ALA A 616 -28.17 25.00 -32.52
C ALA A 616 -28.76 23.83 -31.70
N PRO A 617 -29.81 24.08 -30.89
CA PRO A 617 -30.51 23.03 -30.13
C PRO A 617 -30.88 21.82 -30.99
N GLY A 618 -30.60 20.60 -30.49
CA GLY A 618 -30.92 19.33 -31.15
C GLY A 618 -30.06 18.98 -32.37
N ARG A 619 -29.00 19.76 -32.68
CA ARG A 619 -28.14 19.51 -33.86
C ARG A 619 -26.86 18.76 -33.49
N SER A 620 -26.29 18.12 -34.51
CA SER A 620 -24.99 17.45 -34.44
C SER A 620 -24.12 17.86 -35.61
N ARG A 621 -22.80 17.85 -35.42
CA ARG A 621 -21.80 18.11 -36.47
C ARG A 621 -20.56 17.29 -36.21
N SER A 622 -19.97 16.75 -37.27
CA SER A 622 -18.69 16.08 -37.21
C SER A 622 -17.53 17.02 -37.56
N VAL A 623 -16.39 16.84 -36.87
CA VAL A 623 -15.10 17.46 -37.20
C VAL A 623 -14.13 16.34 -37.55
N ARG A 624 -13.55 16.38 -38.74
CA ARG A 624 -12.52 15.42 -39.16
C ARG A 624 -11.14 15.97 -38.83
N LEU A 625 -10.35 15.15 -38.16
CA LEU A 625 -8.97 15.44 -37.77
C LEU A 625 -8.06 14.45 -38.50
N ARG A 626 -7.04 14.96 -39.18
CA ARG A 626 -5.93 14.12 -39.65
C ARG A 626 -5.01 13.91 -38.47
N LEU A 627 -4.57 12.69 -38.24
CA LEU A 627 -3.69 12.40 -37.12
C LEU A 627 -2.22 12.53 -37.54
N ALA A 628 -1.34 12.79 -36.58
CA ALA A 628 0.08 12.99 -36.83
C ALA A 628 0.76 11.69 -37.27
N ASP A 629 2.03 11.78 -37.64
CA ASP A 629 2.84 10.62 -37.99
C ASP A 629 2.74 9.58 -36.85
N HIS A 630 2.45 8.33 -37.20
CA HIS A 630 2.26 7.17 -36.31
C HIS A 630 0.91 7.03 -35.58
N GLY A 631 -0.07 7.89 -35.84
CA GLY A 631 -1.46 7.68 -35.45
C GLY A 631 -1.79 7.91 -33.98
N TRP A 632 -0.86 8.49 -33.20
CA TRP A 632 -1.14 8.98 -31.84
C TRP A 632 -2.02 10.23 -31.87
N TYR A 633 -2.90 10.35 -30.88
CA TYR A 633 -3.80 11.48 -30.73
C TYR A 633 -4.05 11.80 -29.24
N ASP A 634 -4.26 13.08 -28.94
CA ASP A 634 -4.72 13.58 -27.65
C ASP A 634 -5.74 14.68 -27.92
N ILE A 635 -6.98 14.27 -28.17
CA ILE A 635 -8.01 15.16 -28.67
C ILE A 635 -8.89 15.62 -27.51
N ALA A 636 -9.11 16.93 -27.45
CA ALA A 636 -9.95 17.57 -26.47
C ALA A 636 -11.13 18.31 -27.11
N VAL A 637 -12.28 18.26 -26.43
CA VAL A 637 -13.48 19.04 -26.71
C VAL A 637 -13.90 19.80 -25.47
N LEU A 638 -14.04 21.12 -25.61
CA LEU A 638 -14.48 22.05 -24.55
C LEU A 638 -15.75 22.78 -25.00
N ASP A 639 -16.59 23.19 -24.06
CA ASP A 639 -17.73 24.08 -24.31
C ASP A 639 -17.40 25.49 -23.84
N ARG A 640 -17.43 26.48 -24.74
CA ARG A 640 -17.19 27.89 -24.36
C ARG A 640 -18.27 28.42 -23.42
N ASP A 641 -19.45 27.83 -23.43
CA ASP A 641 -20.61 28.21 -22.64
C ASP A 641 -20.75 27.38 -21.34
N ASP A 642 -19.90 26.37 -21.14
CA ASP A 642 -19.82 25.57 -19.90
C ASP A 642 -18.35 25.18 -19.59
N PRO A 643 -17.66 25.91 -18.70
CA PRO A 643 -16.27 25.61 -18.35
C PRO A 643 -16.09 24.26 -17.64
N ALA A 644 -17.16 23.66 -17.10
CA ALA A 644 -17.09 22.32 -16.53
C ALA A 644 -17.04 21.24 -17.62
N PHE A 645 -17.46 21.51 -18.85
CA PHE A 645 -17.51 20.50 -19.90
C PHE A 645 -16.10 20.17 -20.45
N LEU A 646 -15.74 18.89 -20.37
CA LEU A 646 -14.56 18.33 -21.03
C LEU A 646 -14.90 16.95 -21.60
N ARG A 647 -14.47 16.73 -22.84
CA ARG A 647 -14.22 15.39 -23.40
C ARG A 647 -12.78 15.34 -23.86
N ARG A 648 -11.97 14.49 -23.26
CA ARG A 648 -10.61 14.22 -23.71
C ARG A 648 -10.47 12.75 -24.04
N THR A 649 -9.78 12.42 -25.12
CA THR A 649 -9.50 11.04 -25.51
C THR A 649 -8.07 10.95 -26.00
N THR A 650 -7.30 10.07 -25.37
CA THR A 650 -5.87 9.85 -25.70
C THR A 650 -5.67 8.39 -26.05
N GLY A 651 -4.89 8.16 -27.11
CA GLY A 651 -4.57 6.81 -27.58
C GLY A 651 -3.82 6.84 -28.90
N ARG A 652 -3.76 5.67 -29.54
CA ARG A 652 -3.21 5.49 -30.87
C ARG A 652 -4.25 4.78 -31.73
N LEU A 653 -4.37 5.20 -33.00
CA LEU A 653 -5.23 4.54 -33.98
C LEU A 653 -5.03 3.02 -33.95
N ALA A 654 -6.12 2.30 -33.73
CA ALA A 654 -6.16 0.85 -33.78
C ALA A 654 -6.26 0.36 -35.24
N ASP A 655 -5.15 0.46 -35.96
CA ASP A 655 -5.00 -0.04 -37.34
C ASP A 655 -4.62 -1.52 -37.42
N GLY A 656 -4.26 -2.14 -36.29
CA GLY A 656 -3.82 -3.53 -36.23
C GLY A 656 -2.39 -3.74 -36.75
N GLU A 657 -1.63 -2.65 -36.96
CA GLU A 657 -0.29 -2.69 -37.53
C GLU A 657 0.78 -2.30 -36.49
N PRO A 658 2.04 -2.77 -36.66
CA PRO A 658 3.16 -2.28 -35.87
C PRO A 658 3.29 -0.74 -35.97
N GLY A 659 3.74 -0.08 -34.92
CA GLY A 659 3.97 1.36 -34.95
C GLY A 659 5.10 1.80 -34.02
N VAL A 660 4.91 2.92 -33.33
CA VAL A 660 5.83 3.41 -32.30
C VAL A 660 5.09 3.79 -31.03
N THR A 661 5.79 3.77 -29.89
CA THR A 661 5.27 4.31 -28.62
C THR A 661 5.02 5.80 -28.69
N ASP A 662 4.26 6.32 -27.72
CA ASP A 662 3.88 7.74 -27.68
C ASP A 662 5.13 8.64 -27.82
N PRO A 663 5.27 9.39 -28.94
CA PRO A 663 6.42 10.26 -29.15
C PRO A 663 6.46 11.46 -28.22
N ALA A 664 5.37 11.73 -27.48
CA ALA A 664 5.29 12.76 -26.46
C ALA A 664 5.54 12.24 -25.04
N THR A 665 5.89 10.95 -24.85
CA THR A 665 6.31 10.42 -23.53
C THR A 665 7.40 11.30 -22.93
N GLY A 666 7.27 11.66 -21.65
CA GLY A 666 8.21 12.54 -20.95
C GLY A 666 8.10 14.03 -21.27
N THR A 667 7.17 14.45 -22.14
CA THR A 667 6.92 15.88 -22.40
C THR A 667 6.07 16.51 -21.29
N VAL A 668 6.45 17.71 -20.87
CA VAL A 668 5.70 18.50 -19.87
C VAL A 668 4.50 19.18 -20.56
N PRO A 669 3.33 19.28 -19.91
CA PRO A 669 2.22 20.07 -20.43
C PRO A 669 2.61 21.53 -20.70
N ALA A 670 2.27 22.02 -21.90
CA ALA A 670 2.53 23.40 -22.30
C ALA A 670 1.85 24.45 -21.41
N LEU A 671 0.65 24.15 -20.92
CA LEU A 671 -0.09 24.98 -19.99
C LEU A 671 -0.26 24.20 -18.69
N THR A 672 0.10 24.82 -17.57
CA THR A 672 -0.06 24.23 -16.23
C THR A 672 -0.86 25.17 -15.34
N ALA A 673 -1.61 24.64 -14.39
CA ALA A 673 -2.35 25.42 -13.40
C ALA A 673 -2.02 24.96 -11.97
N SER A 674 -2.17 25.85 -10.99
CA SER A 674 -2.18 25.53 -9.56
C SER A 674 -3.24 26.34 -8.84
N ILE A 675 -3.72 25.82 -7.71
CA ILE A 675 -4.66 26.51 -6.82
C ILE A 675 -3.93 26.88 -5.54
N GLY A 676 -3.73 28.19 -5.33
CA GLY A 676 -3.27 28.77 -4.07
C GLY A 676 -4.46 29.01 -3.15
N LEU A 677 -4.52 28.24 -2.06
CA LEU A 677 -5.41 28.54 -0.94
C LEU A 677 -4.72 29.52 0.02
N PRO A 678 -5.49 30.38 0.72
CA PRO A 678 -4.90 31.23 1.75
C PRO A 678 -4.42 30.37 2.93
N ALA A 679 -3.63 30.98 3.82
CA ALA A 679 -3.20 30.30 5.04
C ALA A 679 -4.43 29.85 5.86
N ALA A 680 -4.30 28.68 6.49
CA ALA A 680 -5.29 28.20 7.44
C ALA A 680 -5.45 29.21 8.60
N LEU A 681 -6.66 29.30 9.14
CA LEU A 681 -7.02 30.30 10.15
C LEU A 681 -6.78 29.76 11.56
N PRO A 682 -5.78 30.16 12.35
CA PRO A 682 -5.59 29.59 13.68
C PRO A 682 -6.80 29.84 14.60
N PRO A 683 -7.31 28.85 15.36
CA PRO A 683 -6.78 27.50 15.58
C PRO A 683 -7.31 26.42 14.59
N LEU A 684 -7.93 26.82 13.49
CA LEU A 684 -8.52 25.96 12.46
C LEU A 684 -7.48 25.57 11.40
N ASP A 685 -7.39 24.27 11.12
CA ASP A 685 -6.55 23.72 10.06
C ASP A 685 -7.20 23.82 8.66
N THR A 686 -7.99 24.87 8.41
CA THR A 686 -8.63 25.09 7.10
C THR A 686 -8.71 26.56 6.70
N PRO A 687 -8.57 26.87 5.39
CA PRO A 687 -8.78 28.21 4.84
C PRO A 687 -10.26 28.59 4.65
N PHE A 688 -11.19 27.64 4.74
CA PHE A 688 -12.61 27.87 4.45
C PHE A 688 -13.49 27.81 5.68
N THR A 689 -14.52 28.67 5.68
CA THR A 689 -15.55 28.70 6.71
C THR A 689 -16.92 28.80 6.06
N GLN A 690 -17.90 28.06 6.59
CA GLN A 690 -19.30 28.10 6.15
C GLN A 690 -19.81 29.55 6.00
N GLY A 691 -20.35 29.86 4.83
CA GLY A 691 -20.99 31.14 4.52
C GLY A 691 -20.06 32.37 4.49
N ASN A 692 -18.74 32.20 4.55
CA ASN A 692 -17.78 33.30 4.51
C ASN A 692 -17.00 33.31 3.19
N PRO A 693 -16.88 34.47 2.53
CA PRO A 693 -16.08 34.60 1.31
C PRO A 693 -14.59 34.50 1.62
N THR A 694 -13.87 33.67 0.86
CA THR A 694 -12.43 33.45 0.95
C THR A 694 -11.79 33.68 -0.42
N GLU A 695 -10.67 34.41 -0.48
CA GLU A 695 -9.92 34.60 -1.72
C GLU A 695 -9.14 33.32 -2.06
N VAL A 696 -9.21 32.91 -3.33
CA VAL A 696 -8.44 31.81 -3.92
C VAL A 696 -7.70 32.35 -5.14
N VAL A 697 -6.42 32.02 -5.27
CA VAL A 697 -5.60 32.44 -6.41
C VAL A 697 -5.35 31.23 -7.30
N VAL A 698 -5.69 31.34 -8.58
CA VAL A 698 -5.32 30.35 -9.59
C VAL A 698 -4.14 30.89 -10.38
N THR A 699 -3.01 30.18 -10.36
CA THR A 699 -1.85 30.53 -11.16
C THR A 699 -1.80 29.62 -12.37
N VAL A 700 -1.78 30.22 -13.56
CA VAL A 700 -1.57 29.51 -14.83
C VAL A 700 -0.22 29.89 -15.41
N ARG A 701 0.51 28.91 -15.95
CA ARG A 701 1.86 29.11 -16.51
C ARG A 701 1.98 28.50 -17.88
N ASN A 702 2.53 29.28 -18.80
CA ASN A 702 2.92 28.82 -20.13
C ASN A 702 4.36 28.29 -20.07
N GLN A 703 4.52 26.98 -20.19
CA GLN A 703 5.81 26.28 -20.24
C GLN A 703 6.41 26.27 -21.64
N ASP A 704 5.62 26.56 -22.68
CA ASP A 704 6.12 26.65 -24.06
C ASP A 704 6.94 27.93 -24.24
N ARG A 705 7.83 27.92 -25.25
CA ARG A 705 8.53 29.15 -25.70
C ARG A 705 7.61 30.08 -26.52
N GLY A 706 6.59 29.51 -27.15
CA GLY A 706 5.62 30.25 -27.96
C GLY A 706 4.57 30.94 -27.10
N ARG A 707 3.97 32.00 -27.64
CA ARG A 707 2.82 32.67 -27.00
C ARG A 707 1.57 31.80 -27.10
N LEU A 708 0.77 31.80 -26.03
CA LEU A 708 -0.60 31.28 -26.03
C LEU A 708 -1.60 32.43 -26.18
N ASP A 709 -2.61 32.21 -27.00
CA ASP A 709 -3.71 33.14 -27.29
C ASP A 709 -5.04 32.57 -26.76
N THR A 710 -6.04 33.43 -26.56
CA THR A 710 -7.39 33.04 -26.09
C THR A 710 -7.42 32.30 -24.75
N LEU A 711 -6.51 32.62 -23.84
CA LEU A 711 -6.49 32.04 -22.50
C LEU A 711 -7.81 32.28 -21.78
N SER A 712 -8.41 31.19 -21.32
CA SER A 712 -9.61 31.15 -20.49
C SER A 712 -9.28 30.40 -19.21
N VAL A 713 -9.75 30.90 -18.07
CA VAL A 713 -9.53 30.30 -16.76
C VAL A 713 -10.83 30.35 -15.98
N ALA A 714 -11.31 29.19 -15.56
CA ALA A 714 -12.47 29.06 -14.69
C ALA A 714 -12.11 28.23 -13.45
N LEU A 715 -12.70 28.61 -12.32
CA LEU A 715 -12.64 27.86 -11.07
C LEU A 715 -14.02 27.26 -10.79
N LEU A 716 -14.06 25.93 -10.75
CA LEU A 716 -15.25 25.14 -10.46
C LEU A 716 -15.29 24.82 -8.96
N ALA A 717 -16.48 24.86 -8.37
CA ALA A 717 -16.73 24.52 -6.97
C ALA A 717 -17.97 23.63 -6.84
N PRO A 718 -18.17 22.96 -5.68
CA PRO A 718 -19.35 22.13 -5.44
C PRO A 718 -20.65 22.95 -5.47
N SER A 719 -21.77 22.27 -5.67
CA SER A 719 -23.10 22.87 -5.60
C SER A 719 -23.34 23.54 -4.25
N GLY A 720 -24.07 24.66 -4.28
CA GLY A 720 -24.30 25.51 -3.10
C GLY A 720 -23.13 26.43 -2.74
N TRP A 721 -21.94 26.26 -3.33
CA TRP A 721 -20.85 27.22 -3.19
C TRP A 721 -20.97 28.32 -4.25
N SER A 722 -20.59 29.56 -3.91
CA SER A 722 -20.50 30.64 -4.88
C SER A 722 -19.04 30.91 -5.27
N VAL A 723 -18.75 30.98 -6.57
CA VAL A 723 -17.46 31.40 -7.10
C VAL A 723 -17.65 32.67 -7.91
N LYS A 724 -16.91 33.72 -7.56
CA LYS A 724 -16.87 34.98 -8.32
C LYS A 724 -15.44 35.27 -8.71
N GLN A 725 -15.16 35.37 -10.02
CA GLN A 725 -13.89 35.86 -10.49
C GLN A 725 -13.75 37.36 -10.16
N THR A 726 -12.69 37.74 -9.46
CA THR A 726 -12.41 39.12 -9.04
C THR A 726 -11.21 39.75 -9.76
N GLY A 727 -10.30 38.93 -10.31
CA GLY A 727 -9.20 39.38 -11.17
C GLY A 727 -9.47 39.15 -12.67
N THR A 728 -8.80 39.91 -13.55
CA THR A 728 -8.91 39.68 -15.01
C THR A 728 -7.82 38.72 -15.48
N ALA A 729 -8.21 37.60 -16.11
CA ALA A 729 -7.25 36.72 -16.77
C ALA A 729 -6.76 37.37 -18.08
N PRO A 730 -5.44 37.41 -18.35
CA PRO A 730 -4.96 37.97 -19.61
C PRO A 730 -5.40 37.06 -20.76
N ARG A 731 -5.81 37.65 -21.90
CA ARG A 731 -6.19 36.85 -23.08
C ARG A 731 -5.00 36.21 -23.79
N ARG A 732 -3.78 36.65 -23.49
CA ARG A 732 -2.53 36.18 -24.07
C ARG A 732 -1.51 35.94 -22.96
N LEU A 733 -0.69 34.90 -23.11
CA LEU A 733 0.37 34.57 -22.15
C LEU A 733 1.65 34.27 -22.95
N ALA A 734 2.72 35.05 -22.75
CA ALA A 734 3.95 34.81 -23.48
C ALA A 734 4.65 33.54 -22.99
N GLY A 735 5.64 33.06 -23.74
CA GLY A 735 6.38 31.86 -23.37
C GLY A 735 7.14 32.04 -22.06
N GLY A 736 7.04 31.07 -21.15
CA GLY A 736 7.66 31.11 -19.83
C GLY A 736 6.93 31.98 -18.78
N GLU A 737 5.91 32.75 -19.18
CA GLU A 737 5.18 33.63 -18.26
C GLU A 737 4.11 32.89 -17.44
N SER A 738 3.76 33.48 -16.31
CA SER A 738 2.63 33.05 -15.46
C SER A 738 1.63 34.19 -15.29
N ALA A 739 0.36 33.84 -15.10
CA ALA A 739 -0.71 34.77 -14.78
C ALA A 739 -1.48 34.29 -13.54
N GLU A 740 -1.79 35.22 -12.64
CA GLU A 740 -2.63 34.97 -11.47
C GLU A 740 -4.06 35.46 -11.73
N VAL A 741 -5.03 34.58 -11.51
CA VAL A 741 -6.45 34.90 -11.60
C VAL A 741 -7.08 34.70 -10.23
N ARG A 742 -7.63 35.78 -9.67
CA ARG A 742 -8.22 35.79 -8.33
C ARG A 742 -9.70 35.47 -8.37
N PHE A 743 -10.14 34.64 -7.44
CA PHE A 743 -11.53 34.25 -7.24
C PHE A 743 -11.91 34.48 -5.78
N THR A 744 -13.16 34.89 -5.54
CA THR A 744 -13.81 34.81 -4.23
C THR A 744 -14.69 33.57 -4.21
N VAL A 745 -14.43 32.69 -3.25
CA VAL A 745 -15.14 31.43 -3.06
C VAL A 745 -15.85 31.47 -1.71
N THR A 746 -17.16 31.23 -1.70
CA THR A 746 -17.99 31.20 -0.48
C THR A 746 -18.59 29.80 -0.34
N PRO A 747 -18.18 29.01 0.67
CA PRO A 747 -18.83 27.74 0.99
C PRO A 747 -20.27 27.93 1.43
N SER A 748 -21.12 26.93 1.17
CA SER A 748 -22.50 26.94 1.70
C SER A 748 -22.51 26.89 3.23
N ASP A 749 -23.62 27.28 3.85
CA ASP A 749 -23.79 27.27 5.31
C ASP A 749 -23.79 25.86 5.93
N THR A 750 -23.86 24.81 5.10
CA THR A 750 -23.85 23.41 5.53
C THR A 750 -22.60 22.65 5.07
N ALA A 751 -21.69 23.31 4.36
CA ALA A 751 -20.50 22.65 3.82
C ALA A 751 -19.55 22.22 4.96
N THR A 752 -19.11 20.97 4.93
CA THR A 752 -18.06 20.44 5.83
C THR A 752 -16.77 20.13 5.10
N ALA A 753 -16.83 20.00 3.78
CA ALA A 753 -15.70 19.84 2.87
C ALA A 753 -16.07 20.38 1.49
N GLY A 754 -15.06 20.59 0.65
CA GLY A 754 -15.24 21.01 -0.74
C GLY A 754 -14.09 20.57 -1.64
N ARG A 755 -14.35 20.58 -2.94
CA ARG A 755 -13.36 20.31 -3.99
C ARG A 755 -13.41 21.43 -5.01
N LEU A 756 -12.29 22.11 -5.19
CA LEU A 756 -12.13 23.11 -6.24
C LEU A 756 -11.37 22.49 -7.41
N ALA A 757 -11.74 22.86 -8.63
CA ALA A 757 -11.08 22.41 -9.85
C ALA A 757 -10.90 23.57 -10.83
N VAL A 758 -9.73 23.65 -11.45
CA VAL A 758 -9.43 24.60 -12.52
C VAL A 758 -9.78 23.97 -13.86
N ALA A 759 -10.45 24.75 -14.68
CA ALA A 759 -10.63 24.50 -16.10
C ALA A 759 -9.97 25.66 -16.85
N ALA A 760 -8.74 25.45 -17.32
CA ALA A 760 -8.02 26.44 -18.09
C ALA A 760 -7.66 25.88 -19.47
N HIS A 761 -7.78 26.73 -20.48
CA HIS A 761 -7.38 26.39 -21.84
C HIS A 761 -6.88 27.61 -22.60
N ALA A 762 -6.04 27.37 -23.59
CA ALA A 762 -5.56 28.38 -24.53
C ALA A 762 -5.24 27.74 -25.88
N GLU A 763 -5.10 28.57 -26.91
CA GLU A 763 -4.70 28.15 -28.25
C GLU A 763 -3.24 28.57 -28.49
N GLY A 764 -2.40 27.67 -29.00
CA GLY A 764 -1.00 28.00 -29.31
C GLY A 764 -0.34 26.92 -30.15
N GLY A 765 0.41 27.33 -31.19
CA GLY A 765 1.07 26.39 -32.10
C GLY A 765 0.10 25.47 -32.88
N GLY A 766 -1.17 25.88 -33.04
CA GLY A 766 -2.22 25.05 -33.63
C GLY A 766 -2.80 23.99 -32.69
N LEU A 767 -2.53 24.08 -31.40
CA LEU A 767 -2.98 23.11 -30.40
C LEU A 767 -3.88 23.77 -29.36
N LEU A 768 -4.84 22.99 -28.87
CA LEU A 768 -5.70 23.34 -27.75
C LEU A 768 -5.00 22.93 -26.45
N ARG A 769 -4.27 23.86 -25.83
CA ARG A 769 -3.54 23.61 -24.59
C ARG A 769 -4.49 23.62 -23.42
N LEU A 770 -4.41 22.59 -22.57
CA LEU A 770 -5.26 22.42 -21.39
C LEU A 770 -4.43 22.53 -20.11
N ALA A 771 -5.03 23.09 -19.07
CA ALA A 771 -4.56 22.95 -17.70
C ALA A 771 -5.72 22.62 -16.76
N ASP A 772 -5.48 21.64 -15.90
CA ASP A 772 -6.37 21.19 -14.84
C ASP A 772 -5.56 21.18 -13.54
N ALA A 773 -6.16 21.65 -12.46
CA ALA A 773 -5.58 21.63 -11.11
C ALA A 773 -6.72 21.47 -10.12
N ARG A 774 -6.50 20.75 -9.03
CA ARG A 774 -7.56 20.43 -8.08
C ARG A 774 -7.05 20.49 -6.67
N VAL A 775 -7.93 20.89 -5.76
CA VAL A 775 -7.64 20.86 -4.32
C VAL A 775 -8.88 20.43 -3.56
N ARG A 776 -8.68 19.52 -2.60
CA ARG A 776 -9.67 19.20 -1.58
C ARG A 776 -9.37 19.99 -0.33
N THR A 777 -10.42 20.43 0.33
CA THR A 777 -10.31 21.22 1.54
C THR A 777 -11.47 20.90 2.46
N THR A 778 -11.23 20.95 3.76
CA THR A 778 -12.29 20.90 4.77
C THR A 778 -12.91 22.30 4.90
N VAL A 779 -14.10 22.39 5.45
CA VAL A 779 -14.76 23.67 5.74
C VAL A 779 -15.10 23.72 7.21
N ALA A 780 -14.57 24.71 7.92
CA ALA A 780 -14.90 24.90 9.31
C ALA A 780 -16.35 25.39 9.45
N PRO A 781 -17.10 24.89 10.45
CA PRO A 781 -18.33 25.53 10.89
C PRO A 781 -18.05 26.99 11.26
N ALA A 782 -18.98 27.89 10.96
CA ALA A 782 -18.83 29.30 11.32
C ALA A 782 -18.75 29.52 12.85
N MET A 783 -19.40 28.64 13.61
CA MET A 783 -19.31 28.53 15.07
C MET A 783 -19.11 27.06 15.44
N SER A 784 -18.12 26.75 16.26
CA SER A 784 -17.90 25.41 16.80
C SER A 784 -17.56 25.46 18.29
N VAL A 785 -17.77 24.34 18.97
CA VAL A 785 -17.33 24.14 20.35
C VAL A 785 -16.59 22.81 20.43
N THR A 786 -15.47 22.78 21.15
CA THR A 786 -14.79 21.55 21.56
C THR A 786 -14.74 21.48 23.08
N LEU A 787 -14.79 20.27 23.63
CA LEU A 787 -14.57 20.03 25.06
C LEU A 787 -13.28 19.26 25.25
N ALA A 788 -12.50 19.68 26.25
CA ALA A 788 -11.30 19.00 26.67
C ALA A 788 -11.26 18.92 28.20
N GLY A 789 -10.97 17.75 28.75
CA GLY A 789 -10.58 17.57 30.14
C GLY A 789 -9.16 16.99 30.22
N PRO A 790 -8.59 16.85 31.43
CA PRO A 790 -7.34 16.10 31.60
C PRO A 790 -7.54 14.67 31.11
N ALA A 791 -6.73 14.23 30.15
CA ALA A 791 -6.79 12.90 29.58
C ALA A 791 -5.37 12.47 29.20
N ALA A 792 -4.83 11.48 29.91
CA ALA A 792 -3.55 10.86 29.55
C ALA A 792 -3.68 9.93 28.34
N SER A 793 -4.87 9.33 28.15
CA SER A 793 -5.16 8.37 27.08
C SER A 793 -6.49 8.70 26.36
N PRO A 794 -6.59 9.83 25.65
CA PRO A 794 -7.83 10.30 25.03
C PRO A 794 -8.46 9.31 24.04
N GLY A 795 -7.66 8.48 23.35
CA GLY A 795 -8.15 7.48 22.41
C GLY A 795 -8.69 6.18 23.03
N THR A 796 -8.42 5.91 24.32
CA THR A 796 -8.86 4.69 25.01
C THR A 796 -9.84 4.97 26.14
N ASP A 797 -9.54 5.93 27.01
CA ASP A 797 -10.28 6.12 28.27
C ASP A 797 -10.98 7.48 28.37
N GLY A 798 -10.73 8.40 27.44
CA GLY A 798 -11.25 9.76 27.51
C GLY A 798 -10.68 10.53 28.69
N THR A 799 -11.50 11.38 29.33
CA THR A 799 -11.12 12.08 30.56
C THR A 799 -11.33 11.19 31.78
N VAL A 800 -10.25 10.92 32.50
CA VAL A 800 -10.24 10.08 33.70
C VAL A 800 -10.41 10.96 34.93
N LEU A 801 -11.28 10.53 35.85
CA LEU A 801 -11.62 11.25 37.07
C LEU A 801 -11.48 10.33 38.29
N SER A 802 -10.80 10.79 39.33
CA SER A 802 -10.80 10.10 40.62
C SER A 802 -12.00 10.61 41.43
N PRO A 803 -12.95 9.75 41.84
CA PRO A 803 -14.10 10.16 42.66
C PRO A 803 -13.68 11.04 43.86
N GLY A 804 -14.38 12.15 44.06
CA GLY A 804 -14.11 13.13 45.12
C GLY A 804 -12.99 14.14 44.82
N ARG A 805 -12.24 14.02 43.71
CA ARG A 805 -11.25 15.01 43.26
C ARG A 805 -11.79 15.82 42.07
N PRO A 806 -11.77 17.17 42.12
CA PRO A 806 -12.21 17.99 40.99
C PRO A 806 -11.21 17.93 39.83
N ALA A 807 -11.72 17.92 38.60
CA ALA A 807 -10.92 18.04 37.38
C ALA A 807 -11.45 19.15 36.49
N THR A 808 -10.56 19.93 35.88
CA THR A 808 -10.95 21.05 35.03
C THR A 808 -11.31 20.58 33.63
N VAL A 809 -12.56 20.81 33.22
CA VAL A 809 -13.03 20.65 31.84
C VAL A 809 -13.17 22.01 31.20
N THR A 810 -12.64 22.18 29.99
CA THR A 810 -12.67 23.43 29.22
C THR A 810 -13.47 23.25 27.94
N ALA A 811 -14.47 24.11 27.74
CA ALA A 811 -15.10 24.34 26.45
C ALA A 811 -14.36 25.45 25.70
N THR A 812 -13.84 25.14 24.52
CA THR A 812 -13.28 26.13 23.60
C THR A 812 -14.32 26.44 22.54
N VAL A 813 -14.83 27.66 22.54
CA VAL A 813 -15.77 28.15 21.52
C VAL A 813 -14.95 28.88 20.47
N THR A 814 -15.02 28.40 19.23
CA THR A 814 -14.31 28.98 18.10
C THR A 814 -15.31 29.71 17.19
N ASN A 815 -15.04 31.00 16.98
CA ASN A 815 -15.71 31.80 15.95
C ASN A 815 -14.85 31.80 14.70
N ALA A 816 -15.19 30.93 13.76
CA ALA A 816 -14.54 30.91 12.46
C ALA A 816 -15.07 32.02 11.54
N GLY A 817 -16.18 32.69 11.84
CA GLY A 817 -16.81 33.66 10.96
C GLY A 817 -16.08 35.01 10.85
N GLY A 818 -16.45 35.78 9.82
CA GLY A 818 -15.96 37.16 9.60
C GLY A 818 -16.59 38.23 10.50
N THR A 819 -17.54 37.86 11.37
CA THR A 819 -18.22 38.77 12.31
C THR A 819 -18.17 38.22 13.74
N PRO A 820 -18.13 39.06 14.79
CA PRO A 820 -18.13 38.58 16.18
C PRO A 820 -19.38 37.75 16.54
N LEU A 821 -19.19 36.73 17.37
CA LEU A 821 -20.29 36.08 18.09
C LEU A 821 -20.65 36.94 19.30
N THR A 822 -21.93 37.13 19.56
CA THR A 822 -22.43 37.92 20.69
C THR A 822 -23.47 37.16 21.50
N GLY A 823 -23.64 37.50 22.79
CA GLY A 823 -24.59 36.82 23.67
C GLY A 823 -24.18 35.39 23.99
N LEU A 824 -22.87 35.14 24.16
CA LEU A 824 -22.34 33.81 24.44
C LEU A 824 -22.84 33.31 25.81
N ALA A 825 -23.44 32.13 25.82
CA ALA A 825 -23.84 31.43 27.04
C ALA A 825 -23.54 29.93 26.88
N ALA A 826 -22.94 29.31 27.90
CA ALA A 826 -22.66 27.88 27.92
C ALA A 826 -23.31 27.21 29.12
N THR A 827 -23.88 26.02 28.92
CA THR A 827 -24.50 25.22 29.99
C THR A 827 -23.95 23.80 29.93
N PRO A 828 -23.22 23.33 30.96
CA PRO A 828 -22.82 21.94 31.06
C PRO A 828 -24.00 21.08 31.52
N ALA A 829 -24.13 19.90 30.91
CA ALA A 829 -25.00 18.82 31.33
C ALA A 829 -24.12 17.66 31.80
N LEU A 830 -24.32 17.25 33.05
CA LEU A 830 -23.51 16.24 33.74
C LEU A 830 -24.31 14.96 34.01
N PRO A 831 -23.62 13.82 34.24
CA PRO A 831 -24.24 12.63 34.81
C PRO A 831 -24.89 12.90 36.17
N ALA A 832 -25.91 12.10 36.52
CA ALA A 832 -26.66 12.26 37.76
C ALA A 832 -25.75 12.17 38.99
N GLY A 833 -25.88 13.12 39.93
CA GLY A 833 -25.10 13.19 41.16
C GLY A 833 -23.71 13.84 41.03
N TRP A 834 -23.29 14.21 39.82
CA TRP A 834 -22.04 14.92 39.57
C TRP A 834 -22.24 16.43 39.70
N SER A 835 -21.18 17.16 40.04
CA SER A 835 -21.22 18.62 40.18
C SER A 835 -20.20 19.30 39.27
N ALA A 836 -20.53 20.52 38.82
CA ALA A 836 -19.62 21.40 38.09
C ALA A 836 -19.72 22.81 38.66
N THR A 837 -18.57 23.43 38.93
CA THR A 837 -18.48 24.84 39.32
C THR A 837 -17.74 25.62 38.25
N VAL A 838 -18.30 26.76 37.81
CA VAL A 838 -17.66 27.62 36.81
C VAL A 838 -16.33 28.15 37.35
N ARG A 839 -15.28 28.04 36.54
CA ARG A 839 -13.95 28.53 36.86
C ARG A 839 -13.69 29.84 36.11
N GLY A 840 -13.58 30.95 36.85
CA GLY A 840 -13.34 32.29 36.28
C GLY A 840 -14.60 32.96 35.72
N THR A 841 -14.41 34.03 34.93
CA THR A 841 -15.50 34.81 34.32
C THR A 841 -15.78 34.33 32.90
N ALA A 842 -17.04 34.01 32.60
CA ALA A 842 -17.46 33.61 31.26
C ALA A 842 -17.40 34.80 30.26
N PRO A 843 -16.82 34.62 29.07
CA PRO A 843 -16.86 35.63 28.01
C PRO A 843 -18.29 35.78 27.46
N THR A 844 -18.67 37.01 27.13
CA THR A 844 -20.01 37.34 26.56
C THR A 844 -19.99 37.47 25.03
N SER A 845 -18.81 37.50 24.42
CA SER A 845 -18.60 37.56 22.98
C SER A 845 -17.33 36.82 22.58
N VAL A 846 -17.26 36.39 21.32
CA VAL A 846 -16.04 35.84 20.70
C VAL A 846 -15.74 36.66 19.45
N PRO A 847 -14.60 37.39 19.38
CA PRO A 847 -14.23 38.15 18.20
C PRO A 847 -14.24 37.29 16.92
N ALA A 848 -14.39 37.94 15.76
CA ALA A 848 -14.23 37.26 14.47
C ALA A 848 -12.86 36.57 14.40
N ARG A 849 -12.82 35.37 13.81
CA ARG A 849 -11.59 34.58 13.63
C ARG A 849 -10.79 34.36 14.93
N SER A 850 -11.48 34.06 16.03
CA SER A 850 -10.85 33.88 17.34
C SER A 850 -11.55 32.77 18.14
N SER A 851 -10.98 32.39 19.29
CA SER A 851 -11.58 31.46 20.23
C SER A 851 -11.63 32.04 21.63
N ALA A 852 -12.61 31.61 22.41
CA ALA A 852 -12.72 31.92 23.83
C ALA A 852 -13.00 30.64 24.61
N THR A 853 -12.50 30.56 25.84
CA THR A 853 -12.66 29.39 26.69
C THR A 853 -13.62 29.65 27.84
N LEU A 854 -14.36 28.61 28.23
CA LEU A 854 -15.12 28.53 29.47
C LEU A 854 -14.71 27.24 30.17
N SER A 855 -14.41 27.30 31.46
CA SER A 855 -13.95 26.13 32.19
C SER A 855 -14.86 25.84 33.39
N TRP A 856 -15.00 24.57 33.71
CA TRP A 856 -15.69 24.08 34.91
C TRP A 856 -14.79 23.11 35.66
N ASP A 857 -14.80 23.18 36.99
CA ASP A 857 -14.25 22.11 37.82
C ASP A 857 -15.35 21.08 38.06
N VAL A 858 -15.16 19.88 37.50
CA VAL A 858 -16.12 18.77 37.51
C VAL A 858 -15.69 17.76 38.57
N THR A 859 -16.61 17.38 39.46
CA THR A 859 -16.35 16.40 40.52
C THR A 859 -17.34 15.23 40.42
N ALA A 860 -16.81 14.01 40.34
CA ALA A 860 -17.60 12.79 40.42
C ALA A 860 -17.84 12.39 41.89
N PRO A 861 -19.06 11.98 42.29
CA PRO A 861 -19.32 11.48 43.64
C PRO A 861 -18.69 10.11 43.87
N ALA A 862 -18.47 9.73 45.12
CA ALA A 862 -17.95 8.40 45.47
C ALA A 862 -18.83 7.24 44.93
N THR A 863 -20.15 7.45 44.85
CA THR A 863 -21.10 6.49 44.26
C THR A 863 -20.90 6.26 42.77
N ALA A 864 -20.08 7.07 42.10
CA ALA A 864 -19.75 6.94 40.69
C ALA A 864 -18.39 6.26 40.47
N ALA A 865 -17.82 5.55 41.45
CA ALA A 865 -16.61 4.76 41.22
C ALA A 865 -16.78 3.72 40.10
N ARG A 866 -15.74 3.53 39.28
CA ARG A 866 -15.74 2.62 38.11
C ARG A 866 -16.87 2.87 37.10
N ALA A 867 -17.46 4.06 37.09
CA ALA A 867 -18.52 4.43 36.18
C ALA A 867 -17.98 5.00 34.87
N SER A 868 -18.83 5.05 33.86
CA SER A 868 -18.60 5.80 32.63
C SER A 868 -19.74 6.77 32.41
N GLY A 869 -19.44 7.93 31.83
CA GLY A 869 -20.41 8.99 31.62
C GLY A 869 -20.02 9.88 30.45
N THR A 870 -20.85 10.88 30.21
CA THR A 870 -20.58 11.88 29.17
C THR A 870 -20.95 13.25 29.73
N LEU A 871 -20.02 14.20 29.64
CA LEU A 871 -20.32 15.62 29.84
C LEU A 871 -20.69 16.21 28.48
N THR A 872 -21.81 16.92 28.39
CA THR A 872 -22.15 17.69 27.20
C THR A 872 -22.20 19.16 27.55
N ALA A 873 -21.67 20.04 26.71
CA ALA A 873 -21.79 21.49 26.87
C ALA A 873 -22.56 22.05 25.68
N ALA A 874 -23.70 22.68 25.94
CA ALA A 874 -24.45 23.44 24.94
C ALA A 874 -24.04 24.91 25.02
N VAL A 875 -23.62 25.46 23.88
CA VAL A 875 -23.18 26.85 23.74
C VAL A 875 -24.15 27.57 22.80
N LYS A 876 -24.76 28.64 23.28
CA LYS A 876 -25.64 29.54 22.52
C LYS A 876 -24.90 30.85 22.24
N ALA A 877 -24.99 31.35 21.01
CA ALA A 877 -24.54 32.69 20.63
C ALA A 877 -25.28 33.18 19.37
N LYS A 878 -25.24 34.49 19.12
CA LYS A 878 -25.71 35.09 17.87
C LYS A 878 -24.61 35.02 16.81
N LEU A 879 -24.84 34.22 15.77
CA LEU A 879 -24.00 34.15 14.58
C LEU A 879 -24.67 34.95 13.45
N ARG A 880 -24.01 36.02 12.97
CA ARG A 880 -24.58 36.93 11.95
C ARG A 880 -25.99 37.43 12.31
N GLY A 881 -26.24 37.68 13.60
CA GLY A 881 -27.52 38.15 14.13
C GLY A 881 -28.58 37.08 14.37
N THR A 882 -28.34 35.82 14.01
CA THR A 882 -29.26 34.69 14.25
C THR A 882 -28.82 33.90 15.47
N ASP A 883 -29.77 33.50 16.32
CA ASP A 883 -29.47 32.63 17.47
C ASP A 883 -29.06 31.24 16.99
N THR A 884 -27.83 30.85 17.34
CA THR A 884 -27.23 29.56 17.00
C THR A 884 -26.84 28.83 18.27
N GLN A 885 -27.11 27.52 18.30
CA GLN A 885 -26.67 26.64 19.38
C GLN A 885 -25.80 25.53 18.80
N VAL A 886 -24.65 25.31 19.41
CA VAL A 886 -23.75 24.18 19.13
C VAL A 886 -23.46 23.42 20.41
N SER A 887 -23.19 22.13 20.30
CA SER A 887 -22.89 21.29 21.45
C SER A 887 -21.67 20.43 21.18
N ALA A 888 -20.90 20.17 22.23
CA ALA A 888 -19.83 19.16 22.23
C ALA A 888 -20.04 18.20 23.41
N SER A 889 -19.50 17.00 23.27
CA SER A 889 -19.54 15.97 24.29
C SER A 889 -18.13 15.47 24.61
N LEU A 890 -17.88 15.13 25.86
CA LEU A 890 -16.62 14.61 26.38
C LEU A 890 -16.91 13.30 27.13
N PRO A 891 -16.35 12.15 26.69
CA PRO A 891 -16.46 10.90 27.43
C PRO A 891 -15.66 10.98 28.73
N LEU A 892 -16.26 10.49 29.82
CA LEU A 892 -15.68 10.47 31.16
C LEU A 892 -15.62 9.03 31.66
N ARG A 893 -14.53 8.68 32.34
CA ARG A 893 -14.41 7.44 33.12
C ARG A 893 -13.94 7.76 34.52
N THR A 894 -14.42 7.01 35.50
CA THR A 894 -13.99 7.16 36.89
C THR A 894 -13.23 5.93 37.37
N GLY A 895 -12.13 6.18 38.08
CA GLY A 895 -11.41 5.14 38.80
C GLY A 895 -12.18 4.64 40.04
N PRO A 896 -11.60 3.72 40.83
CA PRO A 896 -12.12 3.40 42.15
C PRO A 896 -11.99 4.61 43.09
N VAL A 897 -12.62 4.56 44.26
CA VAL A 897 -12.40 5.59 45.29
C VAL A 897 -10.93 5.55 45.75
N MET A 898 -10.23 6.68 45.61
CA MET A 898 -8.81 6.84 46.00
C MET A 898 -8.61 7.68 47.27
N THR A 899 -9.69 8.12 47.92
CA THR A 899 -9.65 8.90 49.17
C THR A 899 -9.86 8.00 50.38
N GLY A 900 -9.30 8.37 51.54
CA GLY A 900 -9.50 7.64 52.80
C GLY A 900 -8.49 6.53 53.08
N TYR A 901 -7.44 6.40 52.26
CA TYR A 901 -6.32 5.47 52.44
C TYR A 901 -5.07 6.18 52.97
N LEU A 902 -4.16 5.42 53.59
CA LEU A 902 -2.86 5.94 54.04
C LEU A 902 -1.94 6.30 52.86
N LEU A 903 -2.05 5.53 51.76
CA LEU A 903 -1.42 5.81 50.47
C LEU A 903 -2.43 5.48 49.37
N ALA A 904 -2.50 6.33 48.35
CA ALA A 904 -3.34 6.14 47.17
C ALA A 904 -2.65 6.76 45.95
N GLU A 905 -2.40 5.96 44.92
CA GLU A 905 -1.76 6.38 43.67
C GLU A 905 -2.50 5.79 42.47
N ASP A 906 -2.92 6.67 41.55
CA ASP A 906 -3.61 6.34 40.29
C ASP A 906 -2.80 6.80 39.06
N PHE A 907 -1.57 7.30 39.26
CA PHE A 907 -0.62 7.74 38.23
C PHE A 907 -1.09 8.89 37.32
N GLU A 908 -2.36 9.31 37.37
CA GLU A 908 -2.92 10.39 36.55
C GLU A 908 -2.19 11.73 36.73
N SER A 909 -1.54 11.94 37.88
CA SER A 909 -0.69 13.12 38.13
C SER A 909 0.51 13.22 37.18
N LEU A 910 0.91 12.12 36.54
CA LEU A 910 2.02 12.06 35.59
C LEU A 910 1.62 12.46 34.16
N ALA A 911 0.33 12.61 33.85
CA ALA A 911 -0.12 12.94 32.50
C ALA A 911 0.60 14.15 31.87
N PRO A 912 0.90 15.25 32.60
CA PRO A 912 1.64 16.38 32.05
C PRO A 912 3.13 16.10 31.78
N ALA A 913 3.69 15.02 32.32
CA ALA A 913 5.10 14.64 32.18
C ALA A 913 5.35 13.62 31.05
N LEU A 914 4.30 13.21 30.33
CA LEU A 914 4.40 12.30 29.19
C LEU A 914 5.09 12.98 28.00
N VAL A 915 6.04 12.29 27.37
CA VAL A 915 6.79 12.75 26.21
C VAL A 915 6.53 11.85 24.98
N PRO A 916 6.87 12.29 23.75
CA PRO A 916 6.75 11.46 22.56
C PRO A 916 7.64 10.22 22.59
N ALA A 917 7.30 9.26 21.73
CA ALA A 917 8.13 8.09 21.47
C ALA A 917 9.56 8.47 21.07
N ALA A 918 10.50 7.65 21.50
CA ALA A 918 11.91 7.87 21.38
C ALA A 918 12.58 6.75 20.57
N ASP A 919 12.39 5.48 20.93
CA ASP A 919 12.83 4.30 20.17
C ASP A 919 11.65 3.56 19.52
N LEU A 920 10.48 3.54 20.18
CA LEU A 920 9.28 2.91 19.63
C LEU A 920 8.71 3.78 18.49
N SER A 921 8.34 3.15 17.37
CA SER A 921 7.74 3.86 16.23
C SER A 921 6.27 4.21 16.51
N ARG A 922 6.04 5.24 17.34
CA ARG A 922 4.70 5.75 17.71
C ARG A 922 4.59 7.27 17.46
N PRO A 923 4.63 7.72 16.19
CA PRO A 923 4.76 9.14 15.87
C PRO A 923 3.54 9.94 16.32
N GLY A 924 3.77 11.07 16.99
CA GLY A 924 2.71 12.02 17.38
C GLY A 924 1.95 11.70 18.67
N LEU A 925 2.24 10.58 19.34
CA LEU A 925 1.64 10.26 20.64
C LEU A 925 2.58 10.68 21.77
N LEU A 926 2.15 11.61 22.62
CA LEU A 926 2.69 11.75 23.98
C LEU A 926 2.22 10.54 24.76
N GLY A 927 3.14 9.79 25.39
CA GLY A 927 2.71 8.50 25.90
C GLY A 927 3.60 7.77 26.87
N TRP A 928 4.77 8.29 27.22
CA TRP A 928 5.60 7.66 28.25
C TRP A 928 6.37 8.67 29.10
N THR A 929 6.74 8.29 30.31
CA THR A 929 7.74 9.00 31.12
C THR A 929 8.50 8.01 32.01
N PRO A 930 9.83 8.19 32.21
CA PRO A 930 10.58 7.46 33.21
C PRO A 930 10.42 8.08 34.61
N THR A 931 9.73 9.22 34.72
CA THR A 931 9.60 9.97 35.96
C THR A 931 8.52 9.34 36.83
N ALA A 932 8.92 8.79 37.97
CA ALA A 932 7.98 8.26 38.96
C ALA A 932 7.15 9.37 39.64
N PRO A 933 5.96 9.06 40.17
CA PRO A 933 5.17 10.03 40.92
C PRO A 933 5.94 10.56 42.12
N LYS A 934 5.51 11.72 42.63
CA LYS A 934 6.19 12.37 43.75
C LYS A 934 6.34 11.42 44.94
N GLY A 935 7.59 11.15 45.33
CA GLY A 935 7.94 10.28 46.47
C GLY A 935 8.08 8.80 46.13
N TRP A 936 7.74 8.37 44.92
CA TRP A 936 8.01 7.03 44.41
C TRP A 936 9.38 6.97 43.72
N THR A 937 9.96 5.77 43.64
CA THR A 937 11.27 5.57 43.01
C THR A 937 11.29 4.29 42.17
N VAL A 938 11.95 4.34 41.00
CA VAL A 938 12.26 3.16 40.19
C VAL A 938 13.75 2.86 40.34
N THR A 939 14.08 1.60 40.67
CA THR A 939 15.46 1.12 40.82
C THR A 939 15.69 -0.05 39.88
N ASN A 940 16.61 0.10 38.94
CA ASN A 940 17.07 -0.99 38.06
C ASN A 940 18.31 -1.66 38.68
N ALA A 941 18.44 -2.98 38.55
CA ALA A 941 19.60 -3.69 39.05
C ALA A 941 20.89 -3.18 38.37
N PRO A 942 22.03 -3.08 39.09
CA PRO A 942 23.27 -2.52 38.54
C PRO A 942 23.82 -3.20 37.27
N GLY A 943 23.45 -4.46 37.02
CA GLY A 943 23.84 -5.23 35.85
C GLY A 943 22.76 -5.38 34.77
N MET A 944 21.60 -4.71 34.91
CA MET A 944 20.53 -4.75 33.92
C MET A 944 20.98 -4.02 32.64
N PRO A 945 21.07 -4.70 31.48
CA PRO A 945 21.53 -4.05 30.25
C PRO A 945 20.57 -2.95 29.77
N GLN A 946 21.09 -2.08 28.90
CA GLN A 946 20.26 -1.07 28.23
C GLN A 946 19.51 -1.72 27.05
N GLY A 947 18.20 -1.51 27.00
CA GLY A 947 17.29 -1.89 25.90
C GLY A 947 16.48 -0.69 25.41
N THR A 948 15.23 -0.92 25.01
CA THR A 948 14.29 0.14 24.60
C THR A 948 14.13 1.19 25.71
N ARG A 949 14.39 2.48 25.40
CA ARG A 949 14.40 3.56 26.42
C ARG A 949 13.05 3.73 27.11
N GLU A 950 11.96 3.61 26.37
CA GLU A 950 10.59 3.73 26.87
C GLU A 950 10.21 2.65 27.87
N LEU A 951 10.97 1.56 27.93
CA LEU A 951 10.69 0.36 28.72
C LEU A 951 11.91 -0.06 29.55
N GLN A 952 12.81 0.89 29.85
CA GLN A 952 14.00 0.62 30.65
C GLN A 952 13.64 0.52 32.14
N GLY A 953 13.15 -0.64 32.55
CA GLY A 953 12.63 -0.89 33.89
C GLY A 953 11.16 -0.54 34.02
N TRP A 954 10.69 -0.23 35.22
CA TRP A 954 9.36 0.34 35.41
C TRP A 954 9.27 1.73 34.79
N THR A 955 8.28 1.91 33.92
CA THR A 955 7.97 3.18 33.26
C THR A 955 6.47 3.43 33.31
N PHE A 956 6.06 4.68 33.02
CA PHE A 956 4.66 5.09 33.13
C PHE A 956 4.15 5.44 31.75
N LEU A 957 3.18 4.67 31.27
CA LEU A 957 2.71 4.71 29.90
C LEU A 957 1.23 5.09 29.86
N SER A 958 0.87 5.95 28.92
CA SER A 958 -0.54 6.07 28.53
C SER A 958 -0.98 4.74 27.88
N LYS A 959 -2.18 4.27 28.19
CA LYS A 959 -2.74 3.03 27.58
C LYS A 959 -2.75 3.09 26.06
N GLN A 960 -3.08 4.24 25.48
CA GLN A 960 -3.07 4.42 24.02
C GLN A 960 -1.67 4.25 23.39
N PHE A 961 -0.60 4.51 24.14
CA PHE A 961 0.78 4.35 23.68
C PHE A 961 1.25 2.90 23.82
N TRP A 962 0.85 2.22 24.89
CA TRP A 962 1.27 0.85 25.18
C TRP A 962 0.46 -0.22 24.41
N PHE A 963 -0.83 0.01 24.13
CA PHE A 963 -1.75 -1.00 23.56
C PHE A 963 -1.55 -1.41 22.09
N PRO A 964 -1.21 -0.53 21.12
CA PRO A 964 -1.20 -0.89 19.71
C PRO A 964 -0.01 -1.77 19.27
N ALA A 965 0.60 -2.54 20.18
CA ALA A 965 1.71 -3.46 19.93
C ALA A 965 1.28 -4.94 19.75
N GLY A 966 0.02 -5.30 20.07
CA GLY A 966 -0.41 -6.70 20.15
C GLY A 966 -0.39 -7.23 21.59
N GLN A 967 -0.33 -8.56 21.77
CA GLN A 967 -0.07 -9.21 23.07
C GLN A 967 -1.12 -9.02 24.19
N ASP A 968 -2.40 -8.90 23.85
CA ASP A 968 -3.52 -8.80 24.80
C ASP A 968 -3.44 -7.64 25.83
N ARG A 969 -2.52 -6.68 25.66
CA ARG A 969 -2.41 -5.46 26.50
C ARG A 969 -3.75 -4.73 26.67
N PRO A 970 -4.62 -4.61 25.64
CA PRO A 970 -5.96 -4.03 25.79
C PRO A 970 -6.89 -4.74 26.78
N ALA A 971 -6.60 -5.99 27.15
CA ALA A 971 -7.39 -6.74 28.12
C ALA A 971 -7.24 -6.23 29.56
N PHE A 972 -6.26 -5.36 29.85
CA PHE A 972 -6.17 -4.65 31.14
C PHE A 972 -7.23 -3.53 31.24
N SER A 973 -8.51 -3.91 31.21
CA SER A 973 -9.65 -2.99 31.20
C SER A 973 -9.91 -2.27 32.53
N ARG A 974 -9.34 -2.75 33.63
CA ARG A 974 -9.42 -2.14 34.97
C ARG A 974 -8.50 -0.94 35.14
N SER A 975 -7.41 -0.85 34.39
CA SER A 975 -6.57 0.35 34.43
C SER A 975 -7.20 1.51 33.66
N LEU A 976 -6.83 2.74 34.00
CA LEU A 976 -7.27 3.96 33.34
C LEU A 976 -6.05 4.86 33.07
N GLY A 977 -6.16 5.73 32.07
CA GLY A 977 -5.19 6.81 31.83
C GLY A 977 -3.73 6.37 31.77
N VAL A 978 -2.95 6.67 32.82
CA VAL A 978 -1.52 6.33 32.95
C VAL A 978 -1.34 5.05 33.75
N VAL A 979 -0.54 4.11 33.23
CA VAL A 979 -0.31 2.81 33.86
C VAL A 979 1.19 2.62 34.10
N ALA A 980 1.54 2.04 35.25
CA ALA A 980 2.92 1.61 35.50
C ALA A 980 3.16 0.27 34.80
N VAL A 981 4.20 0.18 33.99
CA VAL A 981 4.51 -0.97 33.14
C VAL A 981 5.99 -1.36 33.26
N ALA A 982 6.23 -2.66 33.44
CA ALA A 982 7.52 -3.31 33.22
C ALA A 982 7.34 -4.36 32.12
N ASP A 983 7.96 -4.15 30.97
CA ASP A 983 7.73 -4.92 29.74
C ASP A 983 9.07 -5.44 29.17
N PRO A 984 9.57 -6.59 29.67
CA PRO A 984 10.82 -7.16 29.21
C PRO A 984 10.82 -7.60 27.74
N ASP A 985 9.66 -7.86 27.13
CA ASP A 985 9.52 -8.27 25.74
C ASP A 985 9.90 -7.13 24.79
N ASP A 986 9.14 -6.04 24.80
CA ASP A 986 9.43 -4.86 23.98
C ASP A 986 10.74 -4.15 24.42
N TRP A 987 11.21 -4.35 25.66
CA TRP A 987 12.54 -3.90 26.08
C TRP A 987 13.66 -4.60 25.29
N ASP A 988 13.46 -5.87 24.91
CA ASP A 988 14.46 -6.66 24.19
C ASP A 988 14.54 -6.35 22.69
N ASP A 989 13.49 -5.76 22.11
CA ASP A 989 13.40 -5.44 20.68
C ASP A 989 14.48 -4.46 20.21
N THR A 990 14.99 -3.61 21.11
CA THR A 990 16.10 -2.70 20.80
C THR A 990 17.44 -3.31 21.21
N GLY A 991 18.05 -4.05 20.29
CA GLY A 991 19.44 -4.53 20.43
C GLY A 991 19.63 -5.76 21.31
N SER A 992 18.56 -6.53 21.55
CA SER A 992 18.55 -7.85 22.22
C SER A 992 19.36 -7.90 23.54
N PRO A 993 19.14 -6.97 24.48
CA PRO A 993 19.81 -6.93 25.79
C PRO A 993 19.72 -8.23 26.60
N SER A 994 18.68 -9.05 26.42
CA SER A 994 18.50 -10.36 27.07
C SER A 994 19.65 -11.35 26.76
N GLY A 995 20.38 -11.15 25.66
CA GLY A 995 21.59 -11.90 25.33
C GLY A 995 22.79 -11.56 26.23
N ARG A 996 22.75 -10.46 26.99
CA ARG A 996 23.85 -9.95 27.84
C ARG A 996 23.50 -9.89 29.32
N GLY A 997 22.23 -10.03 29.69
CA GLY A 997 21.77 -9.95 31.07
C GLY A 997 20.28 -10.25 31.20
N ARG A 998 19.70 -9.88 32.33
CA ARG A 998 18.26 -10.05 32.61
C ARG A 998 17.66 -8.71 32.99
N PHE A 999 16.38 -8.56 32.68
CA PHE A 999 15.57 -7.47 33.18
C PHE A 999 15.35 -7.67 34.69
N ASP A 1000 15.62 -6.62 35.47
CA ASP A 1000 15.42 -6.58 36.92
C ASP A 1000 15.19 -5.13 37.38
N SER A 1001 13.94 -4.82 37.71
CA SER A 1001 13.51 -3.48 38.07
C SER A 1001 12.48 -3.50 39.18
N THR A 1002 12.59 -2.54 40.10
CA THR A 1002 11.71 -2.39 41.26
C THR A 1002 11.10 -0.99 41.30
N LEU A 1003 9.77 -0.91 41.41
CA LEU A 1003 9.03 0.31 41.74
C LEU A 1003 8.72 0.32 43.24
N THR A 1004 9.11 1.38 43.92
CA THR A 1004 8.99 1.52 45.39
C THR A 1004 8.15 2.73 45.76
N SER A 1005 7.21 2.54 46.69
CA SER A 1005 6.37 3.60 47.25
C SER A 1005 7.15 4.53 48.19
N PRO A 1006 6.66 5.76 48.46
CA PRO A 1006 7.14 6.54 49.59
C PRO A 1006 6.93 5.78 50.91
N ALA A 1007 7.69 6.16 51.95
CA ALA A 1007 7.45 5.67 53.30
C ALA A 1007 6.10 6.23 53.80
N VAL A 1008 5.20 5.33 54.19
CA VAL A 1008 3.87 5.66 54.69
C VAL A 1008 3.86 5.52 56.21
N ALA A 1009 3.44 6.57 56.92
CA ALA A 1009 3.34 6.54 58.37
C ALA A 1009 2.19 5.62 58.82
N LEU A 1010 2.45 4.83 59.87
CA LEU A 1010 1.49 3.87 60.42
C LEU A 1010 0.76 4.48 61.62
N PRO A 1011 -0.60 4.47 61.64
CA PRO A 1011 -1.35 4.83 62.83
C PRO A 1011 -1.00 3.91 64.01
N ALA A 1012 -0.91 4.47 65.22
CA ALA A 1012 -0.65 3.71 66.43
C ALA A 1012 -1.71 2.62 66.63
N GLY A 1013 -1.27 1.39 66.96
CA GLY A 1013 -2.16 0.25 67.17
C GLY A 1013 -2.60 -0.49 65.90
N THR A 1014 -2.06 -0.14 64.73
CA THR A 1014 -2.31 -0.90 63.48
C THR A 1014 -1.69 -2.29 63.58
N ALA A 1015 -2.50 -3.34 63.64
CA ALA A 1015 -2.03 -4.72 63.68
C ALA A 1015 -1.88 -5.38 62.30
N THR A 1016 -2.64 -4.89 61.31
CA THR A 1016 -2.65 -5.43 59.95
C THR A 1016 -2.83 -4.30 58.95
N LEU A 1017 -2.08 -4.37 57.85
CA LEU A 1017 -2.23 -3.49 56.69
C LEU A 1017 -2.85 -4.25 55.54
N HIS A 1018 -3.59 -3.53 54.71
CA HIS A 1018 -4.17 -4.05 53.48
C HIS A 1018 -3.67 -3.25 52.28
N LEU A 1019 -3.00 -3.93 51.35
CA LEU A 1019 -2.52 -3.39 50.09
C LEU A 1019 -3.42 -3.90 48.97
N GLY A 1020 -3.87 -3.01 48.09
CA GLY A 1020 -4.64 -3.39 46.92
C GLY A 1020 -4.25 -2.58 45.69
N PHE A 1021 -4.26 -3.22 44.53
CA PHE A 1021 -3.91 -2.60 43.25
C PHE A 1021 -4.53 -3.39 42.10
N ASP A 1022 -4.86 -2.70 41.02
CA ASP A 1022 -5.22 -3.36 39.77
C ASP A 1022 -3.96 -3.92 39.11
N SER A 1023 -4.05 -5.13 38.58
CA SER A 1023 -2.91 -5.83 38.03
C SER A 1023 -3.25 -6.60 36.76
N HIS A 1024 -2.30 -6.62 35.84
CA HIS A 1024 -2.32 -7.44 34.65
C HIS A 1024 -0.91 -7.99 34.40
N TYR A 1025 -0.73 -9.27 34.71
CA TYR A 1025 0.54 -9.98 34.60
C TYR A 1025 0.42 -11.13 33.59
N ARG A 1026 1.34 -11.17 32.64
CA ARG A 1026 1.47 -12.25 31.66
C ARG A 1026 2.77 -12.99 31.93
N GLN A 1027 2.71 -14.32 31.90
CA GLN A 1027 3.76 -15.20 32.37
C GLN A 1027 4.44 -15.93 31.21
N GLU A 1028 5.76 -15.85 31.18
CA GLU A 1028 6.61 -16.79 30.47
C GLU A 1028 7.90 -17.03 31.27
N SER A 1029 8.32 -18.28 31.38
CA SER A 1029 9.55 -18.61 32.10
C SER A 1029 10.78 -18.10 31.33
N PRO A 1030 11.82 -17.53 31.97
CA PRO A 1030 12.10 -17.53 33.41
C PRO A 1030 11.64 -16.28 34.20
N GLN A 1031 10.77 -15.43 33.64
CA GLN A 1031 10.30 -14.21 34.30
C GLN A 1031 9.64 -14.49 35.66
N GLU A 1032 9.98 -13.65 36.64
CA GLU A 1032 9.38 -13.65 37.97
C GLU A 1032 8.94 -12.24 38.37
N ALA A 1033 7.93 -12.15 39.23
CA ALA A 1033 7.48 -10.89 39.81
C ALA A 1033 7.15 -11.05 41.29
N GLU A 1034 7.38 -10.03 42.12
CA GLU A 1034 7.03 -10.07 43.54
C GLU A 1034 6.56 -8.73 44.08
N VAL A 1035 5.69 -8.80 45.11
CA VAL A 1035 5.36 -7.66 45.97
C VAL A 1035 5.95 -7.91 47.35
N THR A 1036 6.75 -6.97 47.83
CA THR A 1036 7.27 -7.00 49.19
C THR A 1036 6.90 -5.71 49.91
N VAL A 1037 6.72 -5.79 51.23
CA VAL A 1037 6.68 -4.61 52.09
C VAL A 1037 7.89 -4.58 53.01
N GLU A 1038 8.41 -3.39 53.24
CA GLU A 1038 9.59 -3.13 54.06
C GLU A 1038 9.23 -2.13 55.16
N PHE A 1039 9.36 -2.56 56.41
CA PHE A 1039 9.14 -1.73 57.58
C PHE A 1039 10.43 -1.00 57.98
N ASP A 1040 10.28 0.12 58.68
CA ASP A 1040 11.42 0.86 59.26
C ASP A 1040 12.20 0.07 60.34
N SER A 1041 11.63 -1.01 60.86
CA SER A 1041 12.34 -1.98 61.69
C SER A 1041 13.41 -2.78 60.94
N GLY A 1042 13.42 -2.71 59.60
CA GLY A 1042 14.25 -3.52 58.72
C GLY A 1042 13.62 -4.86 58.32
N GLU A 1043 12.43 -5.18 58.83
CA GLU A 1043 11.70 -6.39 58.45
C GLU A 1043 11.12 -6.28 57.03
N LYS A 1044 11.32 -7.33 56.22
CA LYS A 1044 10.81 -7.44 54.85
C LYS A 1044 9.87 -8.63 54.74
N VAL A 1045 8.65 -8.37 54.30
CA VAL A 1045 7.62 -9.40 54.12
C VAL A 1045 7.25 -9.50 52.65
N ARG A 1046 7.41 -10.69 52.05
CA ARG A 1046 6.94 -10.97 50.70
C ARG A 1046 5.47 -11.36 50.71
N LEU A 1047 4.64 -10.53 50.10
CA LEU A 1047 3.19 -10.68 50.06
C LEU A 1047 2.69 -11.42 48.83
N LEU A 1048 3.44 -11.35 47.72
CA LEU A 1048 3.09 -11.97 46.45
C LEU A 1048 4.36 -12.40 45.73
N HIS A 1049 4.31 -13.56 45.08
CA HIS A 1049 5.37 -14.05 44.20
C HIS A 1049 4.75 -14.74 43.00
N TYR A 1050 5.04 -14.28 41.80
CA TYR A 1050 4.65 -14.89 40.53
C TYR A 1050 5.87 -15.49 39.84
N SER A 1051 5.72 -16.70 39.30
CA SER A 1051 6.73 -17.33 38.45
C SER A 1051 6.11 -18.38 37.53
N GLY A 1052 6.88 -18.86 36.55
CA GLY A 1052 6.45 -19.91 35.63
C GLY A 1052 6.34 -21.32 36.24
N ALA A 1053 6.70 -21.49 37.52
CA ALA A 1053 6.62 -22.79 38.19
C ALA A 1053 5.16 -23.19 38.51
N ALA A 1054 4.83 -24.47 38.41
CA ALA A 1054 3.48 -24.95 38.70
C ALA A 1054 3.10 -24.91 40.19
N THR A 1055 4.07 -24.76 41.10
CA THR A 1055 3.88 -24.74 42.56
C THR A 1055 4.87 -23.77 43.23
N GLY A 1056 4.59 -23.40 44.49
CA GLY A 1056 5.51 -22.57 45.30
C GLY A 1056 5.42 -21.06 45.05
N ASN A 1057 4.45 -20.62 44.26
CA ASN A 1057 4.17 -19.22 43.93
C ASN A 1057 2.66 -18.95 44.00
N THR A 1058 2.27 -17.68 43.91
CA THR A 1058 0.89 -17.19 44.01
C THR A 1058 0.08 -17.43 42.73
N ASN A 1059 0.72 -17.56 41.56
CA ASN A 1059 0.02 -17.67 40.26
C ASN A 1059 -0.08 -19.11 39.70
N LEU A 1060 0.57 -20.09 40.33
CA LEU A 1060 0.65 -21.49 39.89
C LEU A 1060 1.11 -21.64 38.42
N GLY A 1061 2.03 -20.77 37.98
CA GLY A 1061 2.55 -20.77 36.61
C GLY A 1061 1.62 -20.16 35.56
N LYS A 1062 0.50 -19.53 35.97
CA LYS A 1062 -0.53 -18.99 35.06
C LYS A 1062 -0.50 -17.47 34.97
N ASP A 1063 -1.02 -16.95 33.86
CA ASP A 1063 -1.31 -15.53 33.69
C ASP A 1063 -2.28 -15.01 34.77
N GLN A 1064 -2.05 -13.79 35.23
CA GLN A 1064 -2.89 -13.11 36.23
C GLN A 1064 -3.42 -11.80 35.64
N GLU A 1065 -4.35 -11.94 34.71
CA GLU A 1065 -4.85 -10.83 33.92
C GLU A 1065 -5.96 -10.06 34.64
N ASN A 1066 -5.96 -8.74 34.42
CA ASN A 1066 -7.07 -7.81 34.66
C ASN A 1066 -7.84 -8.02 35.98
N ARG A 1067 -7.16 -7.93 37.12
CA ARG A 1067 -7.76 -8.20 38.44
C ARG A 1067 -7.37 -7.18 39.50
N LEU A 1068 -8.24 -7.02 40.49
CA LEU A 1068 -7.86 -6.39 41.76
C LEU A 1068 -7.07 -7.42 42.59
N VAL A 1069 -5.82 -7.12 42.87
CA VAL A 1069 -5.03 -7.88 43.85
C VAL A 1069 -5.25 -7.25 45.21
N THR A 1070 -5.57 -8.06 46.22
CA THR A 1070 -5.71 -7.62 47.62
C THR A 1070 -4.83 -8.49 48.52
N LEU A 1071 -3.92 -7.86 49.26
CA LEU A 1071 -2.93 -8.49 50.11
C LEU A 1071 -3.05 -7.95 51.52
N SER A 1072 -2.81 -8.80 52.52
CA SER A 1072 -2.79 -8.41 53.93
C SER A 1072 -1.41 -8.70 54.51
N CYS A 1073 -0.89 -7.76 55.30
CA CYS A 1073 0.41 -7.90 55.97
C CYS A 1073 0.26 -7.63 57.48
N PRO A 1074 0.71 -8.54 58.36
CA PRO A 1074 0.84 -8.21 59.77
C PRO A 1074 1.86 -7.09 59.95
N VAL A 1075 1.62 -6.19 60.91
CA VAL A 1075 2.54 -5.10 61.23
C VAL A 1075 3.44 -5.52 62.39
N PRO A 1076 4.78 -5.50 62.23
CA PRO A 1076 5.71 -5.80 63.33
C PRO A 1076 5.56 -4.82 64.49
N ALA A 1077 5.73 -5.33 65.71
CA ALA A 1077 5.66 -4.49 66.90
C ALA A 1077 6.72 -3.37 66.87
N GLY A 1078 6.27 -2.12 67.02
CA GLY A 1078 7.15 -0.95 67.03
C GLY A 1078 7.47 -0.35 65.65
N ALA A 1079 6.99 -0.93 64.55
CA ALA A 1079 7.12 -0.31 63.23
C ALA A 1079 6.30 0.99 63.14
N THR A 1080 6.89 2.07 62.62
CA THR A 1080 6.23 3.38 62.50
C THR A 1080 6.01 3.81 61.06
N SER A 1081 6.68 3.16 60.10
CA SER A 1081 6.46 3.37 58.68
C SER A 1081 6.69 2.12 57.84
N VAL A 1082 6.11 2.11 56.64
CA VAL A 1082 6.20 0.99 55.69
C VAL A 1082 6.37 1.51 54.25
N LYS A 1083 7.06 0.73 53.42
CA LYS A 1083 7.13 0.89 51.96
C LYS A 1083 6.61 -0.36 51.26
N ALA A 1084 6.01 -0.21 50.09
CA ALA A 1084 5.68 -1.32 49.20
C ALA A 1084 6.61 -1.31 47.98
N ASN A 1085 7.10 -2.48 47.59
CA ASN A 1085 7.98 -2.68 46.44
C ASN A 1085 7.33 -3.65 45.44
N PHE A 1086 7.32 -3.29 44.17
CA PHE A 1086 6.84 -4.10 43.05
C PHE A 1086 8.03 -4.40 42.14
N ARG A 1087 8.44 -5.67 42.08
CA ARG A 1087 9.66 -6.06 41.34
C ARG A 1087 9.33 -7.05 40.24
N VAL A 1088 9.91 -6.83 39.06
CA VAL A 1088 10.00 -7.84 37.97
C VAL A 1088 11.47 -8.17 37.81
N PHE A 1089 11.81 -9.45 37.79
CA PHE A 1089 13.19 -9.90 37.72
C PHE A 1089 13.32 -11.24 36.98
N ASN A 1090 14.57 -11.60 36.66
CA ASN A 1090 14.90 -12.83 35.94
C ASN A 1090 14.28 -12.95 34.53
N ALA A 1091 13.85 -11.84 33.92
CA ALA A 1091 13.22 -11.87 32.60
C ALA A 1091 14.23 -11.67 31.47
N GLY A 1092 14.02 -12.37 30.35
CA GLY A 1092 14.69 -12.14 29.07
C GLY A 1092 13.78 -11.36 28.13
N ASN A 1093 13.61 -11.87 26.91
CA ASN A 1093 12.52 -11.49 26.02
C ASN A 1093 11.26 -12.28 26.43
N ASN A 1094 10.52 -11.77 27.41
CA ASN A 1094 9.33 -12.39 28.00
C ASN A 1094 8.27 -11.32 28.20
N TRP A 1095 6.98 -11.68 28.27
CA TRP A 1095 5.82 -10.79 28.38
C TRP A 1095 5.96 -9.51 29.25
N PHE A 1096 5.16 -9.31 30.32
CA PHE A 1096 5.12 -8.04 31.04
C PHE A 1096 4.33 -8.11 32.35
N TRP A 1097 4.51 -7.08 33.17
CA TRP A 1097 3.65 -6.74 34.29
C TRP A 1097 3.20 -5.28 34.25
N ALA A 1098 1.90 -5.05 34.34
CA ALA A 1098 1.32 -3.72 34.47
C ALA A 1098 0.45 -3.62 35.74
N ILE A 1099 0.51 -2.46 36.41
CA ILE A 1099 -0.26 -2.17 37.63
C ILE A 1099 -0.85 -0.75 37.64
N ASP A 1100 -1.95 -0.57 38.37
CA ASP A 1100 -2.67 0.70 38.51
C ASP A 1100 -3.46 0.78 39.85
N HIS A 1101 -3.97 1.95 40.22
CA HIS A 1101 -4.87 2.21 41.36
C HIS A 1101 -4.41 1.62 42.71
N ILE A 1102 -3.16 1.89 43.10
CA ILE A 1102 -2.53 1.35 44.31
C ILE A 1102 -3.09 2.03 45.55
N ARG A 1103 -3.53 1.25 46.54
CA ARG A 1103 -4.12 1.71 47.80
C ARG A 1103 -3.56 0.92 48.99
N LEU A 1104 -3.14 1.61 50.03
CA LEU A 1104 -2.69 1.02 51.31
C LEU A 1104 -3.52 1.59 52.46
N GLY A 1105 -4.16 0.73 53.25
CA GLY A 1105 -5.01 1.15 54.35
C GLY A 1105 -4.91 0.24 55.57
N THR A 1106 -5.51 0.70 56.68
CA THR A 1106 -5.69 -0.07 57.92
C THR A 1106 -6.93 -0.98 57.89
N GLY A 1107 -7.75 -0.89 56.84
CA GLY A 1107 -8.88 -1.78 56.59
C GLY A 1107 -8.86 -2.37 55.18
N PRO A 1108 -9.65 -3.42 54.90
CA PRO A 1108 -9.65 -4.10 53.60
C PRO A 1108 -9.89 -3.15 52.41
N ILE A 1109 -9.19 -3.39 51.30
CA ILE A 1109 -9.36 -2.62 50.07
C ILE A 1109 -10.60 -3.14 49.32
N ALA A 1110 -11.57 -2.26 49.10
CA ALA A 1110 -12.75 -2.54 48.29
C ALA A 1110 -12.56 -2.08 46.84
N ASP A 1111 -13.31 -2.68 45.92
CA ASP A 1111 -13.29 -2.30 44.50
C ASP A 1111 -14.22 -1.13 44.16
N ALA A 1112 -15.23 -0.91 45.00
CA ALA A 1112 -16.17 0.21 44.90
C ALA A 1112 -15.57 1.51 45.45
#